data_AF-A0A349CIQ4-F1
#
_entry.id   AF-A0A349CIQ4-F1
#
_cell.length_a   1.000
_cell.length_b   1.000
_cell.length_c   1.000
_cell.angle_alpha   90.00
_cell.angle_beta   90.00
_cell.angle_gamma   90.00
#
_symmetry.space_group_name_H-M   'P 1'
#
loop_
_entity.id
_entity.type
_entity.pdbx_description
1 polymer ?
#
loop_
_entity_poly.entity_id
_entity_poly.type
_entity_poly.pdbx_seq_one_letter_code
_entity_poly.pdbx_strand_id
1 'polypeptide(L)'
;MCNMNESSVLVIESDPIVRESLSGWLSSTGFEVTSAEDGEKIVKVFAKSDFNIVIMDVRLHSETQLATLREMKAIRPWIKTIIIAAHPQEETVLEAKKIGVVDYIVKPVDMDDLQRIIQGSVESIYKDNVNITDDNTSFESSGDELVPGIKKSFAISREYLSLMVENLLRETEVIGVKAKQGKYIYDRIHGFYELSLDYDVTVSPPTRYMFPAKETLLKFKTGNGNHVEPVIESTPRVIIGVHPYDIKAIELLDDVFMNHNPDPNYIARRENTIIIGVDCLHPSPRSFAPSMGTNWTETGFDLLLTDIGNSYIVKIGTEKGAELLAKHTKYRLPTGDEIVRQKKVRGEALNRYKVALDTPKDRIPKILEESYDDPYWENRSATCLSCGSCIMVCPTCYCFDVKDEMALNLTEGERFRRWDGCMLVDFAKVASGENFRKDKASRFRHRMFRKGKYILERYGKVGCVGCGRCSSACLAGIASPLEAFNSLAENIRLKEAATSVIQPAKQAMDIYTPEMAEILSVRQLTEKEKVFELKLKSGKKLGHYPGQFVTVSIMGTGEAPLSISSSPLRGKNFQLAVRSMGDLTSALHSVEAGATVGIRGPFGNGFPLETLEGRDLLLIAGGIGLFPLRSLIQYVMDRRYDYGKVSLLYGCRTPAERVFTDELDFWQNSKDIDFHETVDLQSEGWTGNVGVITNLIDKVEIDPKKTMVAVVGPPIMYKFVIEKLKKRDLPDAHVFLSLERKMKCGVGKCGHCQINGIYTCQEGPVFSLTQLRSLREAVL
;
A
#
# COMPACT_ATOMS: atom_id res chain seq x y z
N MET A 1 -35.83 -6.85 34.41
CA MET A 1 -34.72 -7.80 34.64
C MET A 1 -34.43 -8.46 33.30
N CYS A 2 -33.23 -8.21 32.73
CA CYS A 2 -32.83 -8.78 31.44
C CYS A 2 -32.79 -10.30 31.52
N ASN A 3 -33.32 -10.98 30.51
CA ASN A 3 -33.28 -12.44 30.42
C ASN A 3 -31.83 -12.84 30.08
N MET A 4 -31.05 -13.26 31.09
CA MET A 4 -29.62 -13.60 30.93
C MET A 4 -29.37 -14.94 30.21
N ASN A 5 -30.43 -15.68 29.87
CA ASN A 5 -30.37 -17.08 29.44
C ASN A 5 -30.00 -17.35 27.97
N GLU A 6 -29.68 -16.33 27.16
CA GLU A 6 -29.37 -16.51 25.71
C GLU A 6 -28.00 -15.94 25.29
N SER A 7 -27.11 -15.57 26.23
CA SER A 7 -25.78 -15.06 25.88
C SER A 7 -24.72 -16.17 25.88
N SER A 8 -24.00 -16.34 24.75
CA SER A 8 -22.96 -17.35 24.60
C SER A 8 -21.56 -16.79 24.88
N VAL A 9 -20.80 -17.48 25.73
CA VAL A 9 -19.47 -17.08 26.19
C VAL A 9 -18.44 -18.13 25.80
N LEU A 10 -17.33 -17.69 25.20
CA LEU A 10 -16.16 -18.51 24.92
C LEU A 10 -15.08 -18.28 25.98
N VAL A 11 -14.64 -19.33 26.67
CA VAL A 11 -13.55 -19.30 27.66
C VAL A 11 -12.31 -19.98 27.10
N ILE A 12 -11.18 -19.27 27.06
CA ILE A 12 -9.88 -19.82 26.64
C ILE A 12 -8.95 -19.80 27.86
N GLU A 13 -8.65 -20.96 28.44
CA GLU A 13 -7.81 -21.11 29.63
C GLU A 13 -7.01 -22.41 29.53
N SER A 14 -5.70 -22.32 29.76
CA SER A 14 -4.75 -23.43 29.65
C SER A 14 -4.81 -24.36 30.86
N ASP A 15 -5.10 -23.85 32.05
CA ASP A 15 -5.20 -24.64 33.27
C ASP A 15 -6.57 -25.33 33.36
N PRO A 16 -6.62 -26.68 33.40
CA PRO A 16 -7.89 -27.41 33.40
C PRO A 16 -8.76 -27.14 34.63
N ILE A 17 -8.15 -26.90 35.81
CA ILE A 17 -8.87 -26.64 37.05
C ILE A 17 -9.51 -25.25 37.00
N VAL A 18 -8.75 -24.25 36.54
CA VAL A 18 -9.26 -22.88 36.39
C VAL A 18 -10.32 -22.82 35.30
N ARG A 19 -10.12 -23.52 34.18
CA ARG A 19 -11.09 -23.59 33.07
C ARG A 19 -12.41 -24.20 33.51
N GLU A 20 -12.39 -25.32 34.23
CA GLU A 20 -13.60 -25.97 34.74
C GLU A 20 -14.31 -25.12 35.79
N SER A 21 -13.56 -24.51 36.71
CA SER A 21 -14.11 -23.63 37.74
C SER A 21 -14.81 -22.41 37.12
N LEU A 22 -14.14 -21.72 36.19
CA LEU A 22 -14.66 -20.53 35.51
C LEU A 22 -15.86 -20.88 34.62
N SER A 23 -15.79 -21.99 33.88
CA SER A 23 -16.89 -22.43 33.03
C SER A 23 -18.11 -22.86 33.85
N GLY A 24 -17.90 -23.54 34.97
CA GLY A 24 -18.96 -23.96 35.89
C GLY A 24 -19.67 -22.78 36.53
N TRP A 25 -18.91 -21.77 36.98
CA TRP A 25 -19.49 -20.55 37.54
C TRP A 25 -20.30 -19.74 36.50
N LEU A 26 -19.76 -19.55 35.29
CA LEU A 26 -20.47 -18.86 34.20
C LEU A 26 -21.76 -19.61 33.80
N SER A 27 -21.72 -20.95 33.79
CA SER A 27 -22.92 -21.75 33.51
C SER A 27 -23.97 -21.60 34.63
N SER A 28 -23.54 -21.52 35.90
CA SER A 28 -24.44 -21.32 37.05
C SER A 28 -25.13 -19.95 37.08
N THR A 29 -24.59 -18.98 36.32
CA THR A 29 -25.14 -17.62 36.21
C THR A 29 -26.03 -17.43 34.97
N GLY A 30 -26.23 -18.50 34.17
CA GLY A 30 -27.18 -18.53 33.05
C GLY A 30 -26.57 -18.39 31.65
N PHE A 31 -25.24 -18.35 31.53
CA PHE A 31 -24.57 -18.26 30.21
C PHE A 31 -24.41 -19.63 29.54
N GLU A 32 -24.49 -19.66 28.21
CA GLU A 32 -24.08 -20.83 27.42
C GLU A 32 -22.56 -20.78 27.22
N VAL A 33 -21.82 -21.68 27.87
CA VAL A 33 -20.35 -21.62 27.91
C VAL A 33 -19.72 -22.68 27.01
N THR A 34 -18.87 -22.23 26.10
CA THR A 34 -17.92 -23.09 25.39
C THR A 34 -16.52 -22.82 25.93
N SER A 35 -15.72 -23.86 26.21
CA SER A 35 -14.35 -23.69 26.70
C SER A 35 -13.31 -24.37 25.81
N ALA A 36 -12.11 -23.81 25.79
CA ALA A 36 -10.98 -24.29 24.99
C ALA A 36 -9.66 -24.21 25.78
N GLU A 37 -8.78 -25.20 25.53
CA GLU A 37 -7.41 -25.24 26.08
C GLU A 37 -6.44 -24.29 25.37
N ASP A 38 -6.69 -24.00 24.08
CA ASP A 38 -5.77 -23.29 23.20
C ASP A 38 -6.55 -22.46 22.16
N GLY A 39 -6.09 -21.22 21.98
CA GLY A 39 -6.65 -20.24 21.05
C GLY A 39 -6.55 -20.64 19.58
N GLU A 40 -5.45 -21.27 19.16
CA GLU A 40 -5.23 -21.57 17.72
C GLU A 40 -6.21 -22.63 17.19
N LYS A 41 -6.53 -23.64 18.00
CA LYS A 41 -7.49 -24.70 17.61
C LYS A 41 -8.93 -24.18 17.59
N ILE A 42 -9.26 -23.20 18.43
CA ILE A 42 -10.64 -22.71 18.59
C ILE A 42 -11.02 -21.63 17.58
N VAL A 43 -10.07 -20.96 16.90
CA VAL A 43 -10.37 -19.97 15.84
C VAL A 43 -11.25 -20.56 14.73
N LYS A 44 -11.06 -21.85 14.36
CA LYS A 44 -11.89 -22.54 13.36
C LYS A 44 -13.32 -22.81 13.83
N VAL A 45 -13.53 -22.99 15.13
CA VAL A 45 -14.85 -23.17 15.76
C VAL A 45 -15.51 -21.82 16.00
N PHE A 46 -14.74 -20.82 16.43
CA PHE A 46 -15.15 -19.42 16.58
C PHE A 46 -15.68 -18.81 15.27
N ALA A 47 -15.14 -19.24 14.12
CA ALA A 47 -15.66 -18.83 12.81
C ALA A 47 -17.04 -19.44 12.45
N LYS A 48 -17.45 -20.52 13.11
CA LYS A 48 -18.66 -21.30 12.77
C LYS A 48 -19.80 -21.20 13.81
N SER A 49 -19.51 -20.77 15.02
CA SER A 49 -20.47 -20.66 16.13
C SER A 49 -20.60 -19.22 16.60
N ASP A 50 -21.80 -18.79 17.01
CA ASP A 50 -22.02 -17.44 17.50
C ASP A 50 -21.65 -17.29 18.97
N PHE A 51 -20.78 -16.31 19.24
CA PHE A 51 -20.32 -15.93 20.57
C PHE A 51 -20.59 -14.44 20.78
N ASN A 52 -21.01 -14.07 21.98
CA ASN A 52 -21.21 -12.67 22.37
C ASN A 52 -19.98 -12.12 23.11
N ILE A 53 -19.36 -12.95 23.94
CA ILE A 53 -18.22 -12.59 24.78
C ILE A 53 -17.12 -13.65 24.67
N VAL A 54 -15.88 -13.19 24.62
CA VAL A 54 -14.68 -14.03 24.73
C VAL A 54 -13.94 -13.65 26.01
N ILE A 55 -13.68 -14.63 26.86
CA ILE A 55 -12.82 -14.50 28.04
C ILE A 55 -11.56 -15.31 27.77
N MET A 56 -10.41 -14.64 27.79
CA MET A 56 -9.13 -15.28 27.50
C MET A 56 -8.17 -15.09 28.65
N ASP A 57 -7.63 -16.17 29.19
CA ASP A 57 -6.48 -16.12 30.08
C ASP A 57 -5.21 -15.87 29.27
N VAL A 58 -4.54 -14.77 29.57
CA VAL A 58 -3.35 -14.30 28.87
C VAL A 58 -2.19 -14.19 29.84
N ARG A 59 -1.08 -14.87 29.52
CA ARG A 59 0.23 -14.41 30.01
C ARG A 59 0.59 -13.22 29.15
N LEU A 60 0.54 -12.00 29.70
CA LEU A 60 0.67 -10.71 28.98
C LEU A 60 2.03 -10.47 28.27
N HIS A 61 2.76 -11.52 27.92
CA HIS A 61 4.00 -11.51 27.14
C HIS A 61 4.01 -12.56 26.00
N SER A 62 2.90 -13.25 25.76
CA SER A 62 2.77 -14.26 24.70
C SER A 62 2.30 -13.62 23.39
N GLU A 63 3.23 -13.40 22.44
CA GLU A 63 2.91 -12.96 21.06
C GLU A 63 1.88 -13.88 20.38
N THR A 64 1.93 -15.18 20.68
CA THR A 64 1.00 -16.18 20.17
C THR A 64 -0.45 -15.88 20.58
N GLN A 65 -0.69 -15.46 21.83
CA GLN A 65 -2.05 -15.19 22.33
C GLN A 65 -2.60 -13.84 21.84
N LEU A 66 -1.76 -12.83 21.66
CA LEU A 66 -2.15 -11.56 21.03
C LEU A 66 -2.38 -11.72 19.53
N ALA A 67 -1.65 -12.61 18.85
CA ALA A 67 -1.91 -12.99 17.46
C ALA A 67 -3.29 -13.64 17.32
N THR A 68 -3.64 -14.61 18.19
CA THR A 68 -4.98 -15.21 18.23
C THR A 68 -6.06 -14.15 18.43
N LEU A 69 -5.86 -13.19 19.33
CA LEU A 69 -6.80 -12.10 19.55
C LEU A 69 -7.00 -11.25 18.29
N ARG A 70 -5.91 -10.91 17.59
CA ARG A 70 -5.94 -10.15 16.32
C ARG A 70 -6.70 -10.93 15.25
N GLU A 71 -6.52 -12.24 15.17
CA GLU A 71 -7.25 -13.11 14.23
C GLU A 71 -8.75 -13.17 14.57
N MET A 72 -9.12 -13.38 15.83
CA MET A 72 -10.52 -13.42 16.26
C MET A 72 -11.21 -12.07 15.99
N LYS A 73 -10.51 -10.95 16.22
CA LYS A 73 -11.00 -9.60 15.91
C LYS A 73 -11.09 -9.32 14.41
N ALA A 74 -10.24 -9.92 13.59
CA ALA A 74 -10.35 -9.84 12.14
C ALA A 74 -11.60 -10.56 11.61
N ILE A 75 -12.00 -11.68 12.26
CA ILE A 75 -13.21 -12.43 11.90
C ILE A 75 -14.47 -11.70 12.39
N ARG A 76 -14.47 -11.21 13.64
CA ARG A 76 -15.61 -10.49 14.25
C ARG A 76 -15.14 -9.24 15.02
N PRO A 77 -15.03 -8.08 14.35
CA PRO A 77 -14.55 -6.86 15.00
C PRO A 77 -15.38 -6.40 16.20
N TRP A 78 -16.67 -6.74 16.23
CA TRP A 78 -17.63 -6.36 17.28
C TRP A 78 -17.62 -7.25 18.52
N ILE A 79 -16.93 -8.40 18.50
CA ILE A 79 -16.92 -9.34 19.64
C ILE A 79 -16.36 -8.65 20.88
N LYS A 80 -17.03 -8.78 22.03
CA LYS A 80 -16.52 -8.22 23.30
C LYS A 80 -15.49 -9.20 23.85
N THR A 81 -14.29 -8.72 24.17
CA THR A 81 -13.21 -9.57 24.68
C THR A 81 -12.73 -9.06 26.03
N ILE A 82 -12.62 -9.96 27.00
CA ILE A 82 -12.12 -9.72 28.35
C ILE A 82 -10.86 -10.54 28.54
N ILE A 83 -9.80 -9.92 29.04
CA ILE A 83 -8.53 -10.61 29.32
C ILE A 83 -8.41 -10.87 30.82
N ILE A 84 -8.03 -12.09 31.20
CA ILE A 84 -7.59 -12.40 32.56
C ILE A 84 -6.07 -12.51 32.53
N ALA A 85 -5.36 -11.88 33.45
CA ALA A 85 -3.89 -11.86 33.42
C ALA A 85 -3.22 -11.94 34.79
N ALA A 86 -2.12 -12.69 34.86
CA ALA A 86 -1.17 -12.66 35.96
C ALA A 86 -0.09 -11.61 35.68
N HIS A 87 -0.17 -10.44 36.33
CA HIS A 87 0.76 -9.30 36.23
C HIS A 87 0.72 -8.50 34.90
N PRO A 88 -0.23 -7.56 34.74
CA PRO A 88 -0.23 -6.65 33.59
C PRO A 88 0.89 -5.60 33.67
N GLN A 89 1.66 -5.48 32.59
CA GLN A 89 2.52 -4.33 32.33
C GLN A 89 1.75 -3.27 31.52
N GLU A 90 2.00 -1.97 31.76
CA GLU A 90 1.28 -0.87 31.09
C GLU A 90 1.34 -0.95 29.56
N GLU A 91 2.49 -1.36 29.01
CA GLU A 91 2.70 -1.48 27.57
C GLU A 91 1.78 -2.53 26.93
N THR A 92 1.66 -3.72 27.53
CA THR A 92 0.77 -4.77 27.03
C THR A 92 -0.71 -4.39 27.17
N VAL A 93 -1.09 -3.68 28.25
CA VAL A 93 -2.47 -3.19 28.43
C VAL A 93 -2.82 -2.18 27.32
N LEU A 94 -1.89 -1.32 26.94
CA LEU A 94 -2.07 -0.37 25.85
C LEU A 94 -2.24 -1.08 24.50
N GLU A 95 -1.48 -2.15 24.25
CA GLU A 95 -1.64 -2.97 23.04
C GLU A 95 -2.97 -3.72 23.00
N ALA A 96 -3.39 -4.33 24.11
CA ALA A 96 -4.69 -5.00 24.21
C ALA A 96 -5.86 -4.02 23.94
N LYS A 97 -5.78 -2.79 24.46
CA LYS A 97 -6.77 -1.73 24.18
C LYS A 97 -6.80 -1.34 22.70
N LYS A 98 -5.64 -1.26 22.03
CA LYS A 98 -5.56 -0.99 20.58
C LYS A 98 -6.23 -2.08 19.74
N ILE A 99 -6.26 -3.32 20.23
CA ILE A 99 -6.90 -4.48 19.57
C ILE A 99 -8.42 -4.54 19.85
N GLY A 100 -8.95 -3.67 20.72
CA GLY A 100 -10.38 -3.59 21.03
C GLY A 100 -10.84 -4.52 22.15
N VAL A 101 -9.95 -4.85 23.09
CA VAL A 101 -10.30 -5.52 24.36
C VAL A 101 -11.13 -4.56 25.20
N VAL A 102 -12.24 -5.06 25.75
CA VAL A 102 -13.20 -4.28 26.53
C VAL A 102 -12.63 -3.94 27.89
N ASP A 103 -12.10 -4.96 28.58
CA ASP A 103 -11.47 -4.80 29.89
C ASP A 103 -10.51 -5.95 30.21
N TYR A 104 -9.73 -5.80 31.28
CA TYR A 104 -8.89 -6.86 31.80
C TYR A 104 -9.06 -7.05 33.32
N ILE A 105 -8.81 -8.26 33.79
CA ILE A 105 -8.90 -8.66 35.20
C ILE A 105 -7.56 -9.22 35.64
N VAL A 106 -7.09 -8.74 36.79
CA VAL A 106 -5.82 -9.18 37.38
C VAL A 106 -6.06 -10.40 38.26
N LYS A 107 -5.26 -11.47 38.09
CA LYS A 107 -5.31 -12.63 38.98
C LYS A 107 -4.76 -12.26 40.38
N PRO A 108 -5.34 -12.76 41.50
CA PRO A 108 -6.47 -13.68 41.57
C PRO A 108 -7.80 -13.01 41.17
N VAL A 109 -8.61 -13.72 40.38
CA VAL A 109 -9.87 -13.20 39.82
C VAL A 109 -10.87 -12.97 40.95
N ASP A 110 -11.27 -11.72 41.13
CA ASP A 110 -12.44 -11.38 41.94
C ASP A 110 -13.71 -11.63 41.11
N MET A 111 -14.57 -12.50 41.62
CA MET A 111 -15.77 -12.95 40.90
C MET A 111 -16.82 -11.84 40.81
N ASP A 112 -16.87 -10.91 41.76
CA ASP A 112 -17.80 -9.78 41.73
C ASP A 112 -17.39 -8.77 40.64
N ASP A 113 -16.08 -8.55 40.46
CA ASP A 113 -15.54 -7.72 39.39
C ASP A 113 -15.74 -8.36 38.01
N LEU A 114 -15.49 -9.66 37.88
CA LEU A 114 -15.75 -10.39 36.65
C LEU A 114 -17.24 -10.34 36.27
N GLN A 115 -18.13 -10.54 37.25
CA GLN A 115 -19.57 -10.45 37.05
C GLN A 115 -20.00 -9.07 36.55
N ARG A 116 -19.48 -8.00 37.18
CA ARG A 116 -19.77 -6.61 36.80
C ARG A 116 -19.31 -6.29 35.37
N ILE A 117 -18.12 -6.73 34.97
CA ILE A 117 -17.57 -6.49 33.63
C ILE A 117 -18.37 -7.26 32.56
N ILE A 118 -18.74 -8.51 32.85
CA ILE A 118 -19.56 -9.32 31.95
C ILE A 118 -20.95 -8.70 31.84
N GLN A 119 -21.60 -8.34 32.94
CA GLN A 119 -22.93 -7.71 32.92
C GLN A 119 -22.92 -6.38 32.16
N GLY A 120 -21.93 -5.52 32.38
CA GLY A 120 -21.79 -4.27 31.60
C GLY A 120 -21.56 -4.52 30.10
N SER A 121 -20.82 -5.59 29.77
CA SER A 121 -20.60 -6.00 28.37
C SER A 121 -21.89 -6.54 27.73
N VAL A 122 -22.65 -7.36 28.46
CA VAL A 122 -23.94 -7.90 28.05
C VAL A 122 -24.97 -6.78 27.90
N GLU A 123 -25.09 -5.87 28.86
CA GLU A 123 -25.98 -4.71 28.78
C GLU A 123 -25.65 -3.77 27.62
N SER A 124 -24.36 -3.59 27.28
CA SER A 124 -23.96 -2.89 26.06
C SER A 124 -24.46 -3.62 24.81
N ILE A 125 -24.29 -4.95 24.76
CA ILE A 125 -24.77 -5.77 23.63
C ILE A 125 -26.30 -5.71 23.51
N TYR A 126 -27.02 -5.77 24.64
CA TYR A 126 -28.47 -5.63 24.66
C TYR A 126 -28.91 -4.19 24.38
N LYS A 127 -28.23 -3.12 24.80
CA LYS A 127 -28.58 -1.74 24.36
C LYS A 127 -28.34 -1.54 22.85
N ASP A 128 -27.34 -2.21 22.30
CA ASP A 128 -27.09 -2.25 20.86
C ASP A 128 -28.18 -3.06 20.11
N ASN A 129 -28.80 -4.06 20.77
CA ASN A 129 -29.84 -4.95 20.20
C ASN A 129 -31.31 -4.60 20.54
N VAL A 130 -31.60 -3.92 21.67
CA VAL A 130 -32.94 -3.64 22.24
C VAL A 130 -33.54 -2.33 21.73
N ASN A 131 -32.78 -1.52 20.97
CA ASN A 131 -33.36 -0.46 20.13
C ASN A 131 -34.20 -1.01 18.93
N ILE A 132 -34.68 -2.26 19.00
CA ILE A 132 -35.31 -2.99 17.90
C ILE A 132 -36.70 -3.57 18.26
N THR A 133 -37.11 -3.72 19.53
CA THR A 133 -38.46 -4.25 19.84
C THR A 133 -38.98 -3.78 21.19
N ASP A 134 -39.87 -2.77 21.16
CA ASP A 134 -41.14 -2.66 21.91
C ASP A 134 -41.49 -1.19 22.13
N ASP A 135 -42.56 -0.73 21.47
CA ASP A 135 -43.41 0.35 21.97
C ASP A 135 -44.81 0.11 21.41
N ASN A 136 -45.51 -0.84 22.06
CA ASN A 136 -46.95 -0.98 21.97
C ASN A 136 -47.55 -0.31 23.21
N THR A 137 -47.87 0.98 23.11
CA THR A 137 -48.91 1.60 23.95
C THR A 137 -49.65 2.69 23.18
N SER A 138 -50.95 2.71 23.44
CA SER A 138 -52.01 3.44 22.78
C SER A 138 -51.85 4.97 22.76
N PHE A 139 -52.35 5.55 21.67
CA PHE A 139 -52.63 6.95 21.40
C PHE A 139 -53.07 7.79 22.62
N GLU A 140 -52.51 9.00 22.74
CA GLU A 140 -53.29 10.25 22.72
C GLU A 140 -52.39 11.50 22.52
N SER A 141 -52.97 12.52 21.91
CA SER A 141 -52.36 13.75 21.40
C SER A 141 -52.27 14.87 22.44
N SER A 142 -51.11 15.52 22.57
CA SER A 142 -50.96 16.97 22.79
C SER A 142 -49.48 17.31 22.99
N GLY A 143 -49.08 18.53 22.63
CA GLY A 143 -47.68 18.99 22.66
C GLY A 143 -47.02 19.05 24.05
N ASP A 144 -45.71 19.34 24.00
CA ASP A 144 -44.73 19.50 25.09
C ASP A 144 -44.10 18.17 25.58
N GLU A 145 -42.78 17.96 25.71
CA GLU A 145 -41.60 18.84 25.82
C GLU A 145 -40.41 18.27 25.00
N LEU A 146 -39.61 19.14 24.39
CA LEU A 146 -38.39 18.80 23.66
C LEU A 146 -37.17 18.75 24.61
N VAL A 147 -36.54 17.57 24.65
CA VAL A 147 -35.13 17.22 25.03
C VAL A 147 -34.88 16.90 26.53
N PRO A 148 -34.48 15.64 26.87
CA PRO A 148 -33.04 15.23 26.86
C PRO A 148 -32.71 13.85 26.25
N GLY A 149 -31.57 13.74 25.52
CA GLY A 149 -30.90 12.46 25.16
C GLY A 149 -30.82 12.06 23.67
N ILE A 150 -30.80 13.01 22.73
CA ILE A 150 -31.12 12.84 21.29
C ILE A 150 -30.24 11.81 20.52
N LYS A 151 -30.89 10.74 20.05
CA LYS A 151 -30.86 10.23 18.65
C LYS A 151 -32.24 9.65 18.29
N LYS A 152 -33.17 10.47 17.79
CA LYS A 152 -34.46 10.01 17.24
C LYS A 152 -34.48 10.16 15.72
N SER A 153 -35.05 9.17 15.03
CA SER A 153 -35.26 9.20 13.58
C SER A 153 -36.73 9.51 13.30
N PHE A 154 -36.98 10.33 12.29
CA PHE A 154 -38.31 10.75 11.85
C PHE A 154 -38.49 10.50 10.36
N ALA A 155 -39.73 10.46 9.89
CA ALA A 155 -40.07 10.42 8.48
C ALA A 155 -40.70 11.76 8.05
N ILE A 156 -40.25 12.26 6.90
CA ILE A 156 -40.78 13.46 6.25
C ILE A 156 -41.14 13.14 4.79
N SER A 157 -42.30 13.60 4.31
CA SER A 157 -42.66 13.45 2.89
C SER A 157 -41.87 14.42 2.02
N ARG A 158 -41.79 14.17 0.71
CA ARG A 158 -41.16 15.11 -0.23
C ARG A 158 -41.81 16.49 -0.21
N GLU A 159 -43.12 16.55 -0.06
CA GLU A 159 -43.90 17.79 0.04
C GLU A 159 -43.52 18.58 1.29
N TYR A 160 -43.40 17.91 2.43
CA TYR A 160 -42.99 18.55 3.69
C TYR A 160 -41.52 18.96 3.69
N LEU A 161 -40.64 18.23 3.01
CA LEU A 161 -39.27 18.67 2.79
C LEU A 161 -39.21 19.91 1.90
N SER A 162 -40.02 19.96 0.84
CA SER A 162 -40.16 21.15 0.01
C SER A 162 -40.64 22.35 0.84
N LEU A 163 -41.67 22.16 1.66
CA LEU A 163 -42.17 23.20 2.57
C LEU A 163 -41.08 23.70 3.53
N MET A 164 -40.28 22.78 4.08
CA MET A 164 -39.17 23.13 4.96
C MET A 164 -38.17 24.05 4.26
N VAL A 165 -37.74 23.70 3.05
CA VAL A 165 -36.77 24.48 2.28
C VAL A 165 -37.34 25.85 1.89
N GLU A 166 -38.59 25.92 1.46
CA GLU A 166 -39.26 27.19 1.12
C GLU A 166 -39.42 28.12 2.33
N ASN A 167 -39.67 27.56 3.52
CA ASN A 167 -39.70 28.35 4.75
C ASN A 167 -38.31 28.85 5.15
N LEU A 168 -37.27 28.02 5.04
CA LEU A 168 -35.89 28.42 5.32
C LEU A 168 -35.41 29.56 4.41
N LEU A 169 -35.79 29.54 3.13
CA LEU A 169 -35.45 30.57 2.15
C LEU A 169 -35.96 31.98 2.53
N ARG A 170 -36.97 32.08 3.40
CA ARG A 170 -37.51 33.36 3.88
C ARG A 170 -36.75 33.93 5.07
N GLU A 171 -36.01 33.10 5.79
CA GLU A 171 -35.36 33.47 7.05
C GLU A 171 -33.83 33.63 6.92
N THR A 172 -33.20 32.83 6.07
CA THR A 172 -31.74 32.70 6.05
C THR A 172 -31.20 32.40 4.66
N GLU A 173 -29.88 32.50 4.50
CA GLU A 173 -29.21 32.06 3.29
C GLU A 173 -29.23 30.53 3.21
N VAL A 174 -29.80 29.99 2.12
CA VAL A 174 -29.78 28.55 1.87
C VAL A 174 -28.85 28.23 0.71
N ILE A 175 -27.84 27.42 1.00
CA ILE A 175 -26.92 26.86 0.03
C ILE A 175 -27.36 25.42 -0.24
N GLY A 176 -27.61 25.08 -1.50
CA GLY A 176 -28.03 23.76 -1.92
C GLY A 176 -27.15 23.22 -3.04
N VAL A 177 -27.23 21.92 -3.26
CA VAL A 177 -26.61 21.29 -4.43
C VAL A 177 -27.47 21.54 -5.66
N LYS A 178 -26.90 22.11 -6.72
CA LYS A 178 -27.55 22.38 -8.01
C LYS A 178 -26.88 21.60 -9.13
N ALA A 179 -27.69 21.09 -10.06
CA ALA A 179 -27.18 20.59 -11.34
C ALA A 179 -26.88 21.75 -12.30
N LYS A 180 -25.64 21.85 -12.77
CA LYS A 180 -25.18 22.88 -13.72
C LYS A 180 -24.24 22.26 -14.74
N GLN A 181 -24.63 22.31 -16.02
CA GLN A 181 -23.84 21.79 -17.14
C GLN A 181 -23.39 20.32 -16.95
N GLY A 182 -24.30 19.46 -16.48
CA GLY A 182 -24.00 18.03 -16.26
C GLY A 182 -23.09 17.75 -15.06
N LYS A 183 -22.85 18.73 -14.18
CA LYS A 183 -22.11 18.57 -12.92
C LYS A 183 -22.93 19.13 -11.76
N TYR A 184 -22.54 18.76 -10.54
CA TYR A 184 -23.18 19.26 -9.32
C TYR A 184 -22.29 20.30 -8.61
N ILE A 185 -22.89 21.37 -8.09
CA ILE A 185 -22.20 22.41 -7.33
C ILE A 185 -23.01 22.82 -6.10
N TYR A 186 -22.34 23.23 -5.03
CA TYR A 186 -23.00 24.00 -3.99
C TYR A 186 -23.11 25.46 -4.45
N ASP A 187 -24.31 26.01 -4.38
CA ASP A 187 -24.58 27.42 -4.68
C ASP A 187 -25.83 27.87 -3.92
N ARG A 188 -26.07 29.19 -3.89
CA ARG A 188 -27.32 29.73 -3.34
C ARG A 188 -28.50 29.22 -4.15
N ILE A 189 -29.52 28.71 -3.46
CA ILE A 189 -30.78 28.30 -4.06
C ILE A 189 -31.87 29.36 -3.83
N HIS A 190 -32.80 29.47 -4.78
CA HIS A 190 -33.94 30.40 -4.71
C HIS A 190 -35.30 29.70 -4.64
N GLY A 191 -35.31 28.37 -4.64
CA GLY A 191 -36.50 27.55 -4.50
C GLY A 191 -36.12 26.08 -4.43
N PHE A 192 -37.03 25.24 -3.93
CA PHE A 192 -36.80 23.80 -3.78
C PHE A 192 -36.52 23.11 -5.12
N TYR A 193 -37.10 23.59 -6.22
CA TYR A 193 -36.92 23.03 -7.57
C TYR A 193 -35.46 23.06 -8.07
N GLU A 194 -34.59 23.89 -7.48
CA GLU A 194 -33.17 23.93 -7.84
C GLU A 194 -32.32 22.90 -7.08
N LEU A 195 -32.87 22.32 -6.00
CA LEU A 195 -32.15 21.44 -5.08
C LEU A 195 -32.08 20.01 -5.63
N SER A 196 -30.85 19.52 -5.80
CA SER A 196 -30.54 18.14 -6.20
C SER A 196 -30.03 17.36 -4.99
N LEU A 197 -30.86 16.51 -4.39
CA LEU A 197 -30.46 15.64 -3.27
C LEU A 197 -29.96 14.26 -3.72
N ASP A 198 -30.35 13.84 -4.92
CA ASP A 198 -29.83 12.64 -5.56
C ASP A 198 -28.70 13.02 -6.53
N TYR A 199 -27.47 12.92 -6.07
CA TYR A 199 -26.29 13.28 -6.85
C TYR A 199 -25.06 12.46 -6.40
N ASP A 200 -24.00 12.47 -7.21
CA ASP A 200 -22.81 11.67 -6.96
C ASP A 200 -21.71 12.42 -6.18
N VAL A 201 -21.22 13.52 -6.73
CA VAL A 201 -20.17 14.34 -6.14
C VAL A 201 -20.20 15.75 -6.73
N THR A 202 -20.02 16.76 -5.87
CA THR A 202 -19.91 18.15 -6.35
C THR A 202 -18.52 18.48 -6.87
N VAL A 203 -18.40 19.51 -7.72
CA VAL A 203 -17.09 20.00 -8.20
C VAL A 203 -16.24 20.57 -7.06
N SER A 204 -16.85 21.39 -6.20
CA SER A 204 -16.20 21.98 -5.03
C SER A 204 -16.86 21.48 -3.75
N PRO A 205 -16.08 21.23 -2.68
CA PRO A 205 -16.62 20.76 -1.41
C PRO A 205 -17.38 21.88 -0.68
N PRO A 206 -18.28 21.53 0.26
CA PRO A 206 -19.02 22.52 1.06
C PRO A 206 -18.13 23.25 2.07
N THR A 207 -16.95 22.71 2.40
CA THR A 207 -15.97 23.34 3.29
C THR A 207 -15.54 24.74 2.83
N ARG A 208 -15.73 25.09 1.54
CA ARG A 208 -15.50 26.45 1.02
C ARG A 208 -16.34 27.55 1.68
N TYR A 209 -17.45 27.20 2.31
CA TYR A 209 -18.33 28.15 3.00
C TYR A 209 -17.87 28.46 4.43
N MET A 210 -17.02 27.59 5.02
CA MET A 210 -16.36 27.81 6.31
C MET A 210 -14.94 28.34 6.11
N PHE A 211 -14.29 27.98 5.00
CA PHE A 211 -12.94 28.39 4.64
C PHE A 211 -12.89 28.81 3.16
N PRO A 212 -13.21 30.07 2.83
CA PRO A 212 -13.33 30.54 1.45
C PRO A 212 -11.98 30.70 0.74
N ALA A 213 -12.01 30.77 -0.59
CA ALA A 213 -10.81 30.80 -1.42
C ALA A 213 -9.94 32.05 -1.26
N LYS A 214 -10.56 33.20 -0.92
CA LYS A 214 -9.93 34.44 -0.47
C LYS A 214 -10.74 34.94 0.74
N GLU A 215 -10.06 35.34 1.81
CA GLU A 215 -10.69 35.86 3.03
C GLU A 215 -9.86 37.00 3.60
N THR A 216 -10.47 38.17 3.77
CA THR A 216 -9.84 39.32 4.41
C THR A 216 -9.75 39.10 5.93
N LEU A 217 -8.55 39.20 6.49
CA LEU A 217 -8.24 38.98 7.90
C LEU A 217 -8.21 40.29 8.69
N LEU A 218 -7.66 41.35 8.08
CA LEU A 218 -7.64 42.69 8.65
C LEU A 218 -7.56 43.75 7.55
N LYS A 219 -8.00 44.95 7.87
CA LYS A 219 -7.78 46.18 7.09
C LYS A 219 -6.79 47.05 7.84
N PHE A 220 -5.97 47.79 7.12
CA PHE A 220 -4.98 48.68 7.74
C PHE A 220 -4.84 50.01 6.99
N LYS A 221 -4.41 51.05 7.72
CA LYS A 221 -4.00 52.35 7.18
C LYS A 221 -2.54 52.62 7.53
N THR A 222 -1.79 53.14 6.56
CA THR A 222 -0.36 53.49 6.67
C THR A 222 -0.21 55.00 6.85
N GLY A 223 0.62 55.46 7.80
CA GLY A 223 0.81 56.88 8.09
C GLY A 223 1.14 57.18 9.57
N ASN A 224 0.90 58.42 10.03
CA ASN A 224 1.11 58.82 11.43
C ASN A 224 0.09 58.13 12.35
N GLY A 225 0.46 56.92 12.80
CA GLY A 225 -0.38 55.99 13.55
C GLY A 225 -0.92 54.90 12.63
N ASN A 226 -0.30 53.72 12.65
CA ASN A 226 -0.84 52.56 11.94
C ASN A 226 -2.18 52.18 12.60
N HIS A 227 -3.27 52.30 11.85
CA HIS A 227 -4.58 51.82 12.28
C HIS A 227 -4.83 50.44 11.68
N VAL A 228 -5.17 49.45 12.52
CA VAL A 228 -5.39 48.06 12.11
C VAL A 228 -6.72 47.60 12.69
N GLU A 229 -7.58 47.06 11.83
CA GLU A 229 -8.92 46.58 12.20
C GLU A 229 -9.10 45.13 11.72
N PRO A 230 -9.36 44.17 12.62
CA PRO A 230 -9.64 42.79 12.22
C PRO A 230 -10.97 42.70 11.49
N VAL A 231 -11.05 41.82 10.50
CA VAL A 231 -12.28 41.55 9.73
C VAL A 231 -12.74 40.12 10.04
N ILE A 232 -13.98 40.00 10.50
CA ILE A 232 -14.68 38.72 10.70
C ILE A 232 -16.03 38.83 9.99
N GLU A 233 -16.15 38.17 8.85
CA GLU A 233 -17.39 38.11 8.10
C GLU A 233 -18.09 36.78 8.35
N SER A 234 -19.33 36.82 8.82
CA SER A 234 -20.15 35.63 8.93
C SER A 234 -21.59 35.95 8.55
N THR A 235 -22.20 35.05 7.79
CA THR A 235 -23.61 35.12 7.39
C THR A 235 -24.28 33.85 7.87
N PRO A 236 -25.32 33.94 8.72
CA PRO A 236 -26.14 32.79 9.08
C PRO A 236 -26.62 32.07 7.82
N ARG A 237 -26.41 30.76 7.76
CA ARG A 237 -26.75 29.95 6.58
C ARG A 237 -27.10 28.51 6.90
N VAL A 238 -27.84 27.89 5.98
CA VAL A 238 -28.10 26.45 5.97
C VAL A 238 -27.49 25.85 4.70
N ILE A 239 -26.67 24.82 4.84
CA ILE A 239 -26.14 24.05 3.71
C ILE A 239 -26.86 22.71 3.63
N ILE A 240 -27.51 22.46 2.50
CA ILE A 240 -28.35 21.28 2.27
C ILE A 240 -27.71 20.35 1.23
N GLY A 241 -27.76 19.05 1.51
CA GLY A 241 -27.27 18.00 0.63
C GLY A 241 -25.84 17.58 0.92
N VAL A 242 -25.32 17.77 2.14
CA VAL A 242 -23.92 17.44 2.47
C VAL A 242 -23.72 15.93 2.64
N HIS A 243 -22.87 15.32 1.83
CA HIS A 243 -22.59 13.88 1.97
C HIS A 243 -21.76 13.54 3.22
N PRO A 244 -21.88 12.30 3.78
CA PRO A 244 -21.14 11.88 4.97
C PRO A 244 -19.63 12.08 4.91
N TYR A 245 -19.00 11.84 3.75
CA TYR A 245 -17.56 12.05 3.60
C TYR A 245 -17.15 13.52 3.67
N ASP A 246 -18.05 14.45 3.29
CA ASP A 246 -17.82 15.89 3.42
C ASP A 246 -18.05 16.35 4.87
N ILE A 247 -19.02 15.76 5.57
CA ILE A 247 -19.21 15.96 7.02
C ILE A 247 -17.93 15.55 7.78
N LYS A 248 -17.37 14.36 7.49
CA LYS A 248 -16.09 13.93 8.08
C LYS A 248 -14.92 14.85 7.75
N ALA A 249 -14.93 15.48 6.58
CA ALA A 249 -13.92 16.46 6.24
C ALA A 249 -14.09 17.78 7.02
N ILE A 250 -15.33 18.22 7.25
CA ILE A 250 -15.64 19.38 8.11
C ILE A 250 -15.15 19.09 9.54
N GLU A 251 -15.46 17.91 10.10
CA GLU A 251 -14.97 17.52 11.45
C GLU A 251 -13.44 17.53 11.55
N LEU A 252 -12.71 17.21 10.46
CA LEU A 252 -11.25 17.35 10.44
C LEU A 252 -10.81 18.82 10.40
N LEU A 253 -11.49 19.67 9.62
CA LEU A 253 -11.18 21.10 9.59
C LEU A 253 -11.51 21.78 10.93
N ASP A 254 -12.56 21.34 11.61
CA ASP A 254 -12.89 21.78 12.97
C ASP A 254 -11.70 21.49 13.90
N ASP A 255 -11.07 20.31 13.83
CA ASP A 255 -9.86 20.02 14.61
C ASP A 255 -8.66 20.92 14.23
N VAL A 256 -8.56 21.32 12.97
CA VAL A 256 -7.44 22.13 12.47
C VAL A 256 -7.57 23.58 12.91
N PHE A 257 -8.77 24.15 12.82
CA PHE A 257 -9.02 25.58 13.01
C PHE A 257 -9.57 25.94 14.38
N MET A 258 -10.19 25.02 15.12
CA MET A 258 -10.78 25.33 16.43
C MET A 258 -9.89 24.88 17.61
N ASN A 259 -8.99 23.92 17.40
CA ASN A 259 -8.10 23.41 18.45
C ASN A 259 -6.70 24.07 18.39
N HIS A 260 -5.99 24.15 19.52
CA HIS A 260 -4.58 24.55 19.64
C HIS A 260 -4.17 25.95 19.12
N ASN A 261 -5.11 26.77 18.66
CA ASN A 261 -5.09 28.23 18.51
C ASN A 261 -6.33 28.59 17.67
N PRO A 262 -7.48 28.88 18.30
CA PRO A 262 -8.75 28.96 17.58
C PRO A 262 -8.79 30.12 16.58
N ASP A 263 -9.13 29.82 15.33
CA ASP A 263 -9.28 30.78 14.24
C ASP A 263 -10.65 31.45 14.32
N PRO A 264 -10.73 32.76 14.63
CA PRO A 264 -12.01 33.43 14.87
C PRO A 264 -12.87 33.53 13.60
N ASN A 265 -12.25 33.59 12.43
CA ASN A 265 -12.95 33.67 11.15
C ASN A 265 -13.64 32.35 10.80
N TYR A 266 -12.94 31.22 10.98
CA TYR A 266 -13.49 29.90 10.76
C TYR A 266 -14.59 29.58 11.79
N ILE A 267 -14.35 29.83 13.08
CA ILE A 267 -15.32 29.60 14.16
C ILE A 267 -16.62 30.35 13.89
N ALA A 268 -16.53 31.65 13.62
CA ALA A 268 -17.70 32.48 13.37
C ALA A 268 -18.54 31.97 12.19
N ARG A 269 -17.93 31.43 11.12
CA ARG A 269 -18.66 30.81 10.00
C ARG A 269 -19.21 29.44 10.36
N ARG A 270 -18.44 28.62 11.06
CA ARG A 270 -18.82 27.26 11.45
C ARG A 270 -20.00 27.23 12.41
N GLU A 271 -20.06 28.13 13.39
CA GLU A 271 -21.15 28.25 14.37
C GLU A 271 -22.45 28.80 13.78
N ASN A 272 -22.33 29.67 12.77
CA ASN A 272 -23.44 30.27 12.03
C ASN A 272 -23.88 29.43 10.82
N THR A 273 -23.36 28.21 10.65
CA THR A 273 -23.74 27.31 9.57
C THR A 273 -24.44 26.07 10.12
N ILE A 274 -25.66 25.83 9.64
CA ILE A 274 -26.40 24.58 9.85
C ILE A 274 -26.12 23.63 8.68
N ILE A 275 -25.87 22.36 8.99
CA ILE A 275 -25.55 21.30 8.02
C ILE A 275 -26.70 20.30 7.97
N ILE A 276 -27.38 20.26 6.82
CA ILE A 276 -28.36 19.23 6.47
C ILE A 276 -27.69 18.26 5.50
N GLY A 277 -27.27 17.12 6.03
CA GLY A 277 -26.62 16.07 5.28
C GLY A 277 -27.58 15.20 4.48
N VAL A 278 -27.07 14.49 3.47
CA VAL A 278 -27.79 13.47 2.72
C VAL A 278 -26.92 12.25 2.47
N ASP A 279 -27.45 11.06 2.69
CA ASP A 279 -26.75 9.81 2.36
C ASP A 279 -26.41 9.72 0.87
N CYS A 280 -25.19 9.27 0.56
CA CYS A 280 -24.75 9.09 -0.81
C CYS A 280 -25.23 7.75 -1.36
N LEU A 281 -26.41 7.75 -1.99
CA LEU A 281 -27.01 6.54 -2.56
C LEU A 281 -26.51 6.23 -3.98
N HIS A 282 -26.04 7.22 -4.73
CA HIS A 282 -25.47 7.06 -6.07
C HIS A 282 -24.02 7.58 -6.11
N PRO A 283 -23.05 6.85 -5.54
CA PRO A 283 -21.68 7.34 -5.42
C PRO A 283 -20.98 7.50 -6.77
N SER A 284 -20.06 8.46 -6.82
CA SER A 284 -19.22 8.66 -8.01
C SER A 284 -18.41 7.39 -8.33
N PRO A 285 -18.20 7.02 -9.61
CA PRO A 285 -17.38 5.87 -10.01
C PRO A 285 -15.94 5.91 -9.49
N ARG A 286 -15.43 7.08 -9.09
CA ARG A 286 -14.08 7.29 -8.55
C ARG A 286 -14.04 7.36 -7.02
N SER A 287 -15.17 7.20 -6.34
CA SER A 287 -15.24 7.22 -4.88
C SER A 287 -14.91 5.85 -4.30
N PHE A 288 -14.18 5.86 -3.19
CA PHE A 288 -13.82 4.71 -2.36
C PHE A 288 -14.03 5.03 -0.87
N ALA A 289 -15.01 5.91 -0.57
CA ALA A 289 -15.35 6.33 0.78
C ALA A 289 -15.61 5.16 1.76
N PRO A 290 -16.21 4.02 1.36
CA PRO A 290 -16.33 2.85 2.23
C PRO A 290 -14.99 2.29 2.69
N SER A 291 -13.99 2.22 1.81
CA SER A 291 -12.63 1.78 2.19
C SER A 291 -11.96 2.72 3.20
N MET A 292 -12.38 3.99 3.24
CA MET A 292 -11.92 4.96 4.24
C MET A 292 -12.78 4.96 5.52
N GLY A 293 -13.96 4.32 5.50
CA GLY A 293 -14.94 4.38 6.58
C GLY A 293 -15.65 5.74 6.70
N THR A 294 -15.82 6.45 5.58
CA THR A 294 -16.41 7.81 5.53
C THR A 294 -17.68 7.89 4.71
N ASN A 295 -18.22 6.76 4.23
CA ASN A 295 -19.49 6.67 3.51
C ASN A 295 -20.72 6.83 4.42
N TRP A 296 -20.52 6.83 5.74
CA TRP A 296 -21.55 6.99 6.78
C TRP A 296 -21.00 7.86 7.91
N THR A 297 -21.87 8.53 8.65
CA THR A 297 -21.49 9.26 9.87
C THR A 297 -22.62 9.29 10.90
N GLU A 298 -22.23 9.24 12.17
CA GLU A 298 -23.13 9.34 13.33
C GLU A 298 -23.18 10.76 13.92
N THR A 299 -22.26 11.63 13.50
CA THR A 299 -21.97 12.95 14.07
C THR A 299 -21.61 13.96 12.97
N GLY A 300 -21.52 15.24 13.33
CA GLY A 300 -21.02 16.32 12.47
C GLY A 300 -22.07 16.99 11.56
N PHE A 301 -23.35 16.70 11.79
CA PHE A 301 -24.48 17.28 11.06
C PHE A 301 -25.58 17.68 12.04
N ASP A 302 -26.46 18.60 11.63
CA ASP A 302 -27.65 18.99 12.38
C ASP A 302 -28.84 18.08 12.05
N LEU A 303 -29.03 17.79 10.75
CA LEU A 303 -29.98 16.80 10.23
C LEU A 303 -29.29 15.93 9.18
N LEU A 304 -29.61 14.63 9.11
CA LEU A 304 -29.14 13.72 8.07
C LEU A 304 -30.33 13.04 7.39
N LEU A 305 -30.44 13.23 6.08
CA LEU A 305 -31.52 12.72 5.24
C LEU A 305 -31.12 11.42 4.54
N THR A 306 -32.03 10.45 4.51
CA THR A 306 -31.94 9.25 3.66
C THR A 306 -33.17 9.14 2.79
N ASP A 307 -32.97 9.16 1.47
CA ASP A 307 -34.06 8.95 0.51
C ASP A 307 -34.50 7.48 0.51
N ILE A 308 -35.78 7.22 0.78
CA ILE A 308 -36.37 5.87 0.73
C ILE A 308 -37.39 5.71 -0.41
N GLY A 309 -37.45 6.66 -1.35
CA GLY A 309 -38.34 6.69 -2.51
C GLY A 309 -39.44 7.74 -2.34
N ASN A 310 -40.50 7.40 -1.60
CA ASN A 310 -41.66 8.28 -1.44
C ASN A 310 -41.50 9.32 -0.32
N SER A 311 -40.57 9.09 0.61
CA SER A 311 -40.29 9.93 1.79
C SER A 311 -38.79 9.93 2.08
N TYR A 312 -38.39 10.76 3.05
CA TYR A 312 -37.04 10.78 3.61
C TYR A 312 -37.09 10.36 5.07
N ILE A 313 -36.10 9.56 5.48
CA ILE A 313 -35.80 9.39 6.90
C ILE A 313 -34.84 10.50 7.33
N VAL A 314 -35.19 11.21 8.39
CA VAL A 314 -34.45 12.31 8.97
C VAL A 314 -33.90 11.87 10.32
N LYS A 315 -32.58 11.85 10.45
CA LYS A 315 -31.92 11.68 11.73
C LYS A 315 -31.51 13.03 12.27
N ILE A 316 -31.85 13.31 13.53
CA ILE A 316 -31.44 14.52 14.23
C ILE A 316 -30.03 14.31 14.82
N GLY A 317 -29.13 15.24 14.53
CA GLY A 317 -27.75 15.24 15.03
C GLY A 317 -27.47 16.29 16.11
N THR A 318 -28.23 17.39 16.14
CA THR A 318 -28.06 18.49 17.12
C THR A 318 -29.42 19.05 17.59
N GLU A 319 -29.41 19.81 18.68
CA GLU A 319 -30.59 20.57 19.16
C GLU A 319 -31.08 21.58 18.12
N LYS A 320 -30.16 22.31 17.47
CA LYS A 320 -30.48 23.22 16.35
C LYS A 320 -31.21 22.50 15.22
N GLY A 321 -30.83 21.26 14.91
CA GLY A 321 -31.52 20.43 13.93
C GLY A 321 -32.95 20.07 14.36
N ALA A 322 -33.16 19.74 15.63
CA ALA A 322 -34.48 19.45 16.18
C ALA A 322 -35.41 20.67 16.11
N GLU A 323 -34.93 21.83 16.55
CA GLU A 323 -35.66 23.10 16.46
C GLU A 323 -36.01 23.45 15.02
N LEU A 324 -35.07 23.26 14.10
CA LEU A 324 -35.28 23.52 12.67
C LEU A 324 -36.41 22.65 12.11
N LEU A 325 -36.41 21.36 12.44
CA LEU A 325 -37.45 20.42 11.98
C LEU A 325 -38.82 20.76 12.57
N ALA A 326 -38.88 21.10 13.87
CA ALA A 326 -40.11 21.48 14.56
C ALA A 326 -40.73 22.78 14.05
N LYS A 327 -39.89 23.78 13.75
CA LYS A 327 -40.35 25.11 13.34
C LYS A 327 -40.82 25.15 11.88
N HIS A 328 -40.14 24.45 10.98
CA HIS A 328 -40.28 24.70 9.54
C HIS A 328 -41.13 23.68 8.78
N THR A 329 -41.50 22.55 9.41
CA THR A 329 -42.25 21.50 8.70
C THR A 329 -42.99 20.55 9.63
N LYS A 330 -43.80 19.66 9.03
CA LYS A 330 -44.45 18.55 9.72
C LYS A 330 -43.65 17.27 9.50
N TYR A 331 -43.54 16.47 10.56
CA TYR A 331 -42.85 15.19 10.54
C TYR A 331 -43.59 14.19 11.43
N ARG A 332 -43.29 12.91 11.26
CA ARG A 332 -43.87 11.81 12.05
C ARG A 332 -42.80 10.78 12.41
N LEU A 333 -43.13 9.84 13.30
CA LEU A 333 -42.30 8.66 13.49
C LEU A 333 -42.30 7.78 12.23
N PRO A 334 -41.15 7.18 11.87
CA PRO A 334 -41.06 6.28 10.73
C PRO A 334 -41.77 4.95 11.04
N THR A 335 -42.35 4.32 10.02
CA THR A 335 -42.89 2.96 10.18
C THR A 335 -41.75 1.93 10.21
N GLY A 336 -42.02 0.73 10.72
CA GLY A 336 -41.04 -0.37 10.71
C GLY A 336 -40.51 -0.67 9.29
N ASP A 337 -41.40 -0.67 8.29
CA ASP A 337 -41.04 -0.86 6.88
C ASP A 337 -40.12 0.23 6.34
N GLU A 338 -40.34 1.49 6.72
CA GLU A 338 -39.49 2.61 6.30
C GLU A 338 -38.07 2.51 6.90
N ILE A 339 -37.95 2.04 8.16
CA ILE A 339 -36.65 1.77 8.80
C ILE A 339 -35.92 0.63 8.07
N VAL A 340 -36.63 -0.46 7.76
CA VAL A 340 -36.08 -1.58 6.98
C VAL A 340 -35.66 -1.09 5.59
N ARG A 341 -36.47 -0.23 4.95
CA ARG A 341 -36.16 0.36 3.65
C ARG A 341 -34.91 1.23 3.71
N GLN A 342 -34.73 2.03 4.77
CA GLN A 342 -33.52 2.84 4.99
C GLN A 342 -32.26 1.97 5.03
N LYS A 343 -32.29 0.88 5.79
CA LYS A 343 -31.17 -0.08 5.86
C LYS A 343 -30.91 -0.69 4.49
N LYS A 344 -31.96 -1.07 3.76
CA LYS A 344 -31.87 -1.65 2.42
C LYS A 344 -31.23 -0.70 1.41
N VAL A 345 -31.67 0.55 1.31
CA VAL A 345 -31.10 1.51 0.34
C VAL A 345 -29.64 1.84 0.63
N ARG A 346 -29.24 1.89 1.90
CA ARG A 346 -27.82 2.04 2.29
C ARG A 346 -26.98 0.82 1.91
N GLY A 347 -27.51 -0.38 2.13
CA GLY A 347 -26.85 -1.63 1.71
C GLY A 347 -26.70 -1.71 0.19
N GLU A 348 -27.74 -1.34 -0.56
CA GLU A 348 -27.69 -1.26 -2.03
C GLU A 348 -26.66 -0.22 -2.51
N ALA A 349 -26.53 0.92 -1.81
CA ALA A 349 -25.54 1.95 -2.13
C ALA A 349 -24.09 1.46 -1.99
N LEU A 350 -23.79 0.61 -0.99
CA LEU A 350 -22.46 0.01 -0.83
C LEU A 350 -22.03 -0.80 -2.06
N ASN A 351 -22.97 -1.51 -2.68
CA ASN A 351 -22.70 -2.32 -3.88
C ASN A 351 -22.48 -1.48 -5.15
N ARG A 352 -22.73 -0.16 -5.11
CA ARG A 352 -22.55 0.74 -6.26
C ARG A 352 -21.15 1.35 -6.34
N TYR A 353 -20.34 1.23 -5.29
CA TYR A 353 -18.95 1.66 -5.33
C TYR A 353 -18.14 0.73 -6.24
N LYS A 354 -17.49 1.30 -7.26
CA LYS A 354 -16.78 0.54 -8.31
C LYS A 354 -15.32 0.27 -8.00
N VAL A 355 -14.78 0.94 -6.98
CA VAL A 355 -13.36 0.92 -6.66
C VAL A 355 -13.17 0.86 -5.15
N ALA A 356 -12.12 0.17 -4.69
CA ALA A 356 -11.82 -0.05 -3.29
C ALA A 356 -10.31 -0.17 -3.06
N LEU A 357 -9.87 0.02 -1.81
CA LEU A 357 -8.48 -0.25 -1.42
C LEU A 357 -8.22 -1.75 -1.41
N ASP A 358 -7.06 -2.16 -1.93
CA ASP A 358 -6.62 -3.57 -1.95
C ASP A 358 -6.03 -4.02 -0.59
N THR A 359 -6.01 -3.11 0.39
CA THR A 359 -5.40 -3.26 1.70
C THR A 359 -6.20 -2.47 2.73
N PRO A 360 -6.27 -2.91 4.00
CA PRO A 360 -6.91 -2.14 5.06
C PRO A 360 -6.33 -0.74 5.18
N LYS A 361 -7.19 0.27 5.42
CA LYS A 361 -6.77 1.68 5.52
C LYS A 361 -5.66 1.92 6.56
N ASP A 362 -5.63 1.12 7.62
CA ASP A 362 -4.66 1.25 8.71
C ASP A 362 -3.24 0.85 8.28
N ARG A 363 -3.08 0.15 7.15
CA ARG A 363 -1.77 -0.14 6.55
C ARG A 363 -1.22 1.00 5.69
N ILE A 364 -2.04 1.99 5.31
CA ILE A 364 -1.62 3.09 4.43
C ILE A 364 -0.39 3.84 4.97
N PRO A 365 -0.29 4.21 6.26
CA PRO A 365 0.89 4.90 6.79
C PRO A 365 2.19 4.10 6.58
N LYS A 366 2.15 2.78 6.85
CA LYS A 366 3.29 1.88 6.69
C LYS A 366 3.67 1.69 5.23
N ILE A 367 2.69 1.51 4.35
CA ILE A 367 2.91 1.41 2.89
C ILE A 367 3.62 2.66 2.36
N LEU A 368 3.17 3.85 2.79
CA LEU A 368 3.78 5.10 2.37
C LEU A 368 5.24 5.21 2.84
N GLU A 369 5.51 4.83 4.08
CA GLU A 369 6.86 4.84 4.67
C GLU A 369 7.82 3.89 3.95
N GLU A 370 7.43 2.63 3.75
CA GLU A 370 8.23 1.62 3.04
C GLU A 370 8.45 1.99 1.56
N SER A 371 7.57 2.81 1.01
CA SER A 371 7.62 3.26 -0.38
C SER A 371 8.21 4.65 -0.57
N TYR A 372 8.91 5.23 0.42
CA TYR A 372 9.38 6.62 0.33
C TYR A 372 10.25 6.89 -0.92
N ASP A 373 11.14 5.94 -1.23
CA ASP A 373 12.06 5.98 -2.38
C ASP A 373 11.53 5.23 -3.61
N ASP A 374 10.24 4.87 -3.64
CA ASP A 374 9.69 4.06 -4.73
C ASP A 374 9.66 4.82 -6.07
N PRO A 375 10.11 4.20 -7.20
CA PRO A 375 10.07 4.83 -8.53
C PRO A 375 8.67 5.27 -8.98
N TYR A 376 7.61 4.75 -8.35
CA TYR A 376 6.23 5.19 -8.54
C TYR A 376 6.09 6.72 -8.51
N TRP A 377 6.80 7.41 -7.61
CA TRP A 377 6.66 8.86 -7.45
C TRP A 377 7.10 9.64 -8.69
N GLU A 378 8.24 9.28 -9.27
CA GLU A 378 8.76 9.91 -10.49
C GLU A 378 7.89 9.55 -11.69
N ASN A 379 7.62 8.26 -11.87
CA ASN A 379 6.84 7.75 -12.99
C ASN A 379 5.43 8.35 -13.02
N ARG A 380 4.72 8.36 -11.87
CA ARG A 380 3.35 8.85 -11.79
C ARG A 380 3.26 10.37 -11.92
N SER A 381 4.24 11.11 -11.41
CA SER A 381 4.19 12.59 -11.41
C SER A 381 4.73 13.24 -12.69
N ALA A 382 5.32 12.48 -13.61
CA ALA A 382 5.93 13.00 -14.85
C ALA A 382 4.97 13.90 -15.66
N THR A 383 3.71 13.47 -15.81
CA THR A 383 2.65 14.20 -16.54
C THR A 383 1.96 15.29 -15.73
N CYS A 384 2.35 15.50 -14.46
CA CYS A 384 1.74 16.51 -13.60
C CYS A 384 1.96 17.93 -14.14
N LEU A 385 0.89 18.70 -14.27
CA LEU A 385 0.92 20.10 -14.70
C LEU A 385 1.24 21.09 -13.57
N SER A 386 1.33 20.63 -12.31
CA SER A 386 1.46 21.49 -11.11
C SER A 386 0.37 22.58 -10.99
N CYS A 387 -0.82 22.36 -11.56
CA CYS A 387 -1.93 23.33 -11.57
C CYS A 387 -2.69 23.45 -10.24
N GLY A 388 -2.48 22.52 -9.29
CA GLY A 388 -3.15 22.53 -8.00
C GLY A 388 -4.64 22.12 -7.99
N SER A 389 -5.26 21.78 -9.13
CA SER A 389 -6.69 21.42 -9.17
C SER A 389 -7.09 20.35 -8.15
N CYS A 390 -6.21 19.37 -7.89
CA CYS A 390 -6.45 18.29 -6.95
C CYS A 390 -6.43 18.67 -5.46
N ILE A 391 -5.84 19.82 -5.11
CA ILE A 391 -5.86 20.38 -3.75
C ILE A 391 -6.99 21.40 -3.57
N MET A 392 -7.37 22.10 -4.65
CA MET A 392 -8.47 23.09 -4.64
C MET A 392 -9.87 22.46 -4.54
N VAL A 393 -10.03 21.21 -4.96
CA VAL A 393 -11.32 20.47 -4.85
C VAL A 393 -11.36 19.49 -3.68
N CYS A 394 -10.30 19.42 -2.87
CA CYS A 394 -10.19 18.44 -1.80
C CYS A 394 -10.81 19.00 -0.50
N PRO A 395 -11.81 18.33 0.10
CA PRO A 395 -12.50 18.87 1.27
C PRO A 395 -11.62 18.94 2.51
N THR A 396 -10.54 18.17 2.57
CA THR A 396 -9.60 18.11 3.71
C THR A 396 -8.31 18.92 3.49
N CYS A 397 -8.25 19.74 2.45
CA CYS A 397 -7.12 20.66 2.22
C CYS A 397 -7.42 22.02 2.85
N TYR A 398 -6.49 22.52 3.66
CA TYR A 398 -6.67 23.74 4.45
C TYR A 398 -5.45 24.69 4.41
N CYS A 399 -4.48 24.43 3.52
CA CYS A 399 -3.31 25.30 3.39
C CYS A 399 -3.67 26.64 2.76
N PHE A 400 -3.04 27.72 3.22
CA PHE A 400 -3.21 29.06 2.70
C PHE A 400 -1.92 29.85 2.74
N ASP A 401 -1.90 30.89 1.93
CA ASP A 401 -0.90 31.96 1.92
C ASP A 401 -1.54 33.25 2.47
N VAL A 402 -0.74 34.13 3.05
CA VAL A 402 -1.20 35.42 3.62
C VAL A 402 -0.50 36.55 2.88
N LYS A 403 -1.28 37.48 2.35
CA LYS A 403 -0.78 38.61 1.57
C LYS A 403 -1.42 39.91 1.99
N ASP A 404 -0.64 40.98 1.85
CA ASP A 404 -1.13 42.35 1.93
C ASP A 404 -1.33 42.89 0.52
N GLU A 405 -2.45 43.57 0.29
CA GLU A 405 -2.78 44.26 -0.96
C GLU A 405 -3.09 45.72 -0.63
N MET A 406 -2.27 46.62 -1.17
CA MET A 406 -2.42 48.06 -0.99
C MET A 406 -3.50 48.60 -1.93
N ALA A 407 -4.36 49.48 -1.42
CA ALA A 407 -5.20 50.30 -2.26
C ALA A 407 -4.33 51.24 -3.12
N LEU A 408 -4.88 51.68 -4.25
CA LEU A 408 -4.17 52.53 -5.22
C LEU A 408 -3.72 53.88 -4.64
N ASN A 409 -4.33 54.33 -3.54
CA ASN A 409 -3.94 55.54 -2.82
C ASN A 409 -2.66 55.35 -1.97
N LEU A 410 -2.17 54.11 -1.80
CA LEU A 410 -1.00 53.73 -1.01
C LEU A 410 -1.07 54.09 0.48
N THR A 411 -2.25 54.50 0.97
CA THR A 411 -2.49 54.89 2.37
C THR A 411 -3.31 53.87 3.14
N GLU A 412 -3.96 52.94 2.45
CA GLU A 412 -4.74 51.87 3.07
C GLU A 412 -4.56 50.56 2.31
N GLY A 413 -4.87 49.45 2.97
CA GLY A 413 -4.76 48.12 2.39
C GLY A 413 -5.51 47.07 3.20
N GLU A 414 -5.54 45.86 2.65
CA GLU A 414 -6.08 44.69 3.33
C GLU A 414 -5.05 43.58 3.41
N ARG A 415 -5.05 42.86 4.53
CA ARG A 415 -4.39 41.56 4.65
C ARG A 415 -5.43 40.48 4.47
N PHE A 416 -5.19 39.57 3.54
CA PHE A 416 -6.07 38.45 3.28
C PHE A 416 -5.30 37.14 3.25
N ARG A 417 -5.99 36.04 3.57
CA ARG A 417 -5.53 34.70 3.23
C ARG A 417 -6.17 34.21 1.96
N ARG A 418 -5.45 33.41 1.18
CA ARG A 418 -5.97 32.71 0.00
C ARG A 418 -5.52 31.27 -0.02
N TRP A 419 -6.31 30.39 -0.64
CA TRP A 419 -5.92 28.98 -0.77
C TRP A 419 -4.58 28.84 -1.47
N ASP A 420 -3.75 27.96 -0.90
CA ASP A 420 -2.45 27.58 -1.42
C ASP A 420 -2.22 26.09 -1.10
N GLY A 421 -1.14 25.47 -1.57
CA GLY A 421 -0.80 24.15 -1.08
C GLY A 421 0.29 23.41 -1.84
N CYS A 422 0.58 22.21 -1.34
CA CYS A 422 1.79 21.46 -1.65
C CYS A 422 2.00 21.04 -3.11
N MET A 423 1.00 21.21 -3.99
CA MET A 423 1.16 20.92 -5.42
C MET A 423 1.61 22.13 -6.23
N LEU A 424 1.48 23.34 -5.68
CA LEU A 424 1.94 24.58 -6.29
C LEU A 424 3.44 24.74 -6.06
N VAL A 425 4.14 25.28 -7.08
CA VAL A 425 5.61 25.31 -7.13
C VAL A 425 6.19 26.15 -6.00
N ASP A 426 5.59 27.31 -5.73
CA ASP A 426 6.13 28.27 -4.76
C ASP A 426 5.75 27.98 -3.30
N PHE A 427 4.88 26.99 -3.04
CA PHE A 427 4.37 26.72 -1.68
C PHE A 427 5.48 26.39 -0.65
N ALA A 428 6.61 25.85 -1.10
CA ALA A 428 7.75 25.49 -0.24
C ALA A 428 8.99 26.35 -0.50
N LYS A 429 8.83 27.47 -1.21
CA LYS A 429 9.91 28.41 -1.49
C LYS A 429 10.07 29.37 -0.32
N VAL A 430 11.31 29.52 0.18
CA VAL A 430 11.65 30.46 1.25
C VAL A 430 12.29 31.74 0.68
N ALA A 431 12.44 32.75 1.54
CA ALA A 431 12.91 34.08 1.15
C ALA A 431 14.29 34.10 0.46
N SER A 432 15.19 33.17 0.80
CA SER A 432 16.49 33.01 0.13
C SER A 432 16.40 32.51 -1.31
N GLY A 433 15.20 32.14 -1.78
CA GLY A 433 14.96 31.56 -3.10
C GLY A 433 15.01 30.03 -3.12
N GLU A 434 15.52 29.40 -2.05
CA GLU A 434 15.54 27.95 -1.91
C GLU A 434 14.13 27.36 -1.85
N ASN A 435 13.95 26.19 -2.47
CA ASN A 435 12.67 25.51 -2.51
C ASN A 435 12.82 24.04 -2.10
N PHE A 436 12.31 23.72 -0.91
CA PHE A 436 12.42 22.39 -0.31
C PHE A 436 11.61 21.30 -1.01
N ARG A 437 10.73 21.67 -1.97
CA ARG A 437 9.93 20.76 -2.79
C ARG A 437 9.85 21.25 -4.24
N LYS A 438 11.01 21.50 -4.84
CA LYS A 438 11.16 22.05 -6.20
C LYS A 438 10.65 21.12 -7.30
N ASP A 439 10.81 19.81 -7.17
CA ASP A 439 10.44 18.82 -8.18
C ASP A 439 8.99 18.31 -8.03
N LYS A 440 8.42 17.76 -9.11
CA LYS A 440 7.03 17.28 -9.14
C LYS A 440 6.83 16.03 -8.25
N ALA A 441 7.82 15.15 -8.19
CA ALA A 441 7.74 13.88 -7.47
C ALA A 441 7.66 14.11 -5.96
N SER A 442 8.50 14.99 -5.41
CA SER A 442 8.48 15.36 -3.99
C SER A 442 7.17 16.03 -3.59
N ARG A 443 6.62 16.94 -4.40
CA ARG A 443 5.29 17.55 -4.16
C ARG A 443 4.17 16.51 -4.16
N PHE A 444 4.16 15.63 -5.16
CA PHE A 444 3.16 14.58 -5.30
C PHE A 444 3.23 13.56 -4.16
N ARG A 445 4.43 13.08 -3.81
CA ARG A 445 4.68 12.22 -2.64
C ARG A 445 4.19 12.90 -1.36
N HIS A 446 4.59 14.16 -1.13
CA HIS A 446 4.15 14.89 0.06
C HIS A 446 2.63 15.02 0.16
N ARG A 447 1.92 15.21 -0.96
CA ARG A 447 0.46 15.19 -0.98
C ARG A 447 -0.09 13.83 -0.53
N MET A 448 0.43 12.72 -1.05
CA MET A 448 -0.04 11.38 -0.65
C MET A 448 0.25 11.09 0.81
N PHE A 449 1.41 11.49 1.31
CA PHE A 449 1.72 11.41 2.75
C PHE A 449 0.79 12.26 3.60
N ARG A 450 0.40 13.47 3.18
CA ARG A 450 -0.62 14.24 3.91
C ARG A 450 -1.99 13.56 3.91
N LYS A 451 -2.32 12.82 2.85
CA LYS A 451 -3.61 12.11 2.77
C LYS A 451 -3.63 10.78 3.54
N GLY A 452 -2.50 10.10 3.68
CA GLY A 452 -2.44 8.77 4.30
C GLY A 452 -1.68 8.66 5.63
N LYS A 453 -0.78 9.60 5.97
CA LYS A 453 0.12 9.50 7.14
C LYS A 453 0.13 10.77 8.01
N TYR A 454 0.56 11.91 7.48
CA TYR A 454 0.89 13.08 8.31
C TYR A 454 -0.33 13.71 9.03
N ILE A 455 -1.51 13.73 8.41
CA ILE A 455 -2.71 14.25 9.08
C ILE A 455 -3.19 13.26 10.16
N LEU A 456 -3.03 11.95 9.93
CA LEU A 456 -3.33 10.91 10.91
C LEU A 456 -2.43 11.06 12.14
N GLU A 457 -1.12 11.22 11.95
CA GLU A 457 -0.17 11.42 13.05
C GLU A 457 -0.44 12.71 13.84
N ARG A 458 -0.91 13.77 13.17
CA ARG A 458 -1.14 15.07 13.81
C ARG A 458 -2.49 15.19 14.52
N TYR A 459 -3.55 14.64 13.94
CA TYR A 459 -4.94 14.85 14.39
C TYR A 459 -5.69 13.54 14.72
N GLY A 460 -5.05 12.37 14.58
CA GLY A 460 -5.71 11.07 14.79
C GLY A 460 -6.73 10.68 13.71
N LYS A 461 -6.85 11.46 12.63
CA LYS A 461 -7.81 11.24 11.53
C LYS A 461 -7.09 11.13 10.19
N VAL A 462 -7.49 10.18 9.35
CA VAL A 462 -6.89 10.02 8.00
C VAL A 462 -7.27 11.21 7.11
N GLY A 463 -6.29 11.77 6.40
CA GLY A 463 -6.48 12.97 5.58
C GLY A 463 -7.30 12.77 4.30
N CYS A 464 -7.58 11.53 3.89
CA CYS A 464 -8.42 11.20 2.73
C CYS A 464 -9.79 10.67 3.17
N VAL A 465 -10.87 11.27 2.64
CA VAL A 465 -12.25 10.83 2.88
C VAL A 465 -12.83 10.02 1.72
N GLY A 466 -12.03 9.63 0.72
CA GLY A 466 -12.47 8.76 -0.38
C GLY A 466 -13.51 9.34 -1.35
N CYS A 467 -13.76 10.66 -1.36
CA CYS A 467 -14.81 11.28 -2.20
C CYS A 467 -14.54 11.25 -3.72
N GLY A 468 -13.32 10.98 -4.17
CA GLY A 468 -12.97 10.92 -5.60
C GLY A 468 -12.86 12.27 -6.34
N ARG A 469 -13.22 13.42 -5.73
CA ARG A 469 -13.18 14.75 -6.38
C ARG A 469 -11.85 15.07 -7.05
N CYS A 470 -10.74 14.83 -6.35
CA CYS A 470 -9.42 15.12 -6.87
C CYS A 470 -9.06 14.26 -8.10
N SER A 471 -9.52 13.01 -8.15
CA SER A 471 -9.38 12.13 -9.30
C SER A 471 -10.19 12.68 -10.47
N SER A 472 -11.44 13.11 -10.23
CA SER A 472 -12.33 13.70 -11.24
C SER A 472 -11.80 15.02 -11.83
N ALA A 473 -11.17 15.86 -11.02
CA ALA A 473 -10.66 17.17 -11.46
C ALA A 473 -9.29 17.11 -12.15
N CYS A 474 -8.58 15.99 -12.10
CA CYS A 474 -7.21 15.91 -12.61
C CYS A 474 -7.17 15.65 -14.12
N LEU A 475 -6.73 16.65 -14.89
CA LEU A 475 -6.55 16.52 -16.34
C LEU A 475 -5.49 15.47 -16.73
N ALA A 476 -4.42 15.35 -15.92
CA ALA A 476 -3.36 14.37 -16.16
C ALA A 476 -3.73 12.95 -15.71
N GLY A 477 -4.84 12.76 -14.99
CA GLY A 477 -5.28 11.44 -14.51
C GLY A 477 -4.42 10.80 -13.43
N ILE A 478 -3.66 11.58 -12.64
CA ILE A 478 -2.69 11.06 -11.64
C ILE A 478 -3.09 11.27 -10.17
N ALA A 479 -4.10 12.09 -9.90
CA ALA A 479 -4.31 12.65 -8.55
C ALA A 479 -4.98 11.70 -7.55
N SER A 480 -5.36 10.49 -7.95
CA SER A 480 -6.12 9.54 -7.14
C SER A 480 -5.28 8.98 -5.99
N PRO A 481 -5.65 9.22 -4.72
CA PRO A 481 -4.99 8.56 -3.59
C PRO A 481 -5.20 7.04 -3.61
N LEU A 482 -6.36 6.57 -4.07
CA LEU A 482 -6.66 5.13 -4.18
C LEU A 482 -5.62 4.42 -5.07
N GLU A 483 -5.44 4.91 -6.29
CA GLU A 483 -4.50 4.31 -7.25
C GLU A 483 -3.06 4.35 -6.72
N ALA A 484 -2.69 5.43 -6.01
CA ALA A 484 -1.39 5.51 -5.37
C ALA A 484 -1.22 4.49 -4.26
N PHE A 485 -2.18 4.38 -3.35
CA PHE A 485 -2.08 3.42 -2.25
C PHE A 485 -2.09 1.96 -2.74
N ASN A 486 -2.94 1.62 -3.71
CA ASN A 486 -2.99 0.27 -4.28
C ASN A 486 -1.70 -0.06 -5.07
N SER A 487 -1.21 0.86 -5.92
CA SER A 487 0.03 0.61 -6.68
C SER A 487 1.24 0.40 -5.78
N LEU A 488 1.35 1.20 -4.70
CA LEU A 488 2.45 1.06 -3.75
C LEU A 488 2.34 -0.22 -2.93
N ALA A 489 1.13 -0.59 -2.51
CA ALA A 489 0.88 -1.87 -1.84
C ALA A 489 1.28 -3.05 -2.73
N GLU A 490 0.94 -2.99 -4.02
CA GLU A 490 1.32 -4.03 -4.99
C GLU A 490 2.84 -4.05 -5.22
N ASN A 491 3.50 -2.90 -5.34
CA ASN A 491 4.95 -2.84 -5.44
C ASN A 491 5.63 -3.49 -4.22
N ILE A 492 5.10 -3.30 -3.01
CA ILE A 492 5.61 -3.95 -1.80
C ILE A 492 5.40 -5.47 -1.89
N ARG A 493 4.19 -5.94 -2.25
CA ARG A 493 3.92 -7.37 -2.43
C ARG A 493 4.84 -8.03 -3.45
N LEU A 494 5.08 -7.37 -4.58
CA LEU A 494 5.99 -7.84 -5.61
C LEU A 494 7.44 -7.89 -5.11
N LYS A 495 7.87 -6.92 -4.29
CA LYS A 495 9.19 -6.95 -3.64
C LYS A 495 9.31 -8.11 -2.66
N GLU A 496 8.28 -8.32 -1.83
CA GLU A 496 8.24 -9.44 -0.86
C GLU A 496 8.27 -10.79 -1.59
N ALA A 497 7.41 -10.97 -2.62
CA ALA A 497 7.36 -12.17 -3.43
C ALA A 497 8.66 -12.40 -4.22
N ALA A 498 9.33 -11.33 -4.64
CA ALA A 498 10.60 -11.42 -5.33
C ALA A 498 11.77 -11.65 -4.38
N THR A 499 11.65 -11.47 -3.06
CA THR A 499 12.78 -11.70 -2.14
C THR A 499 13.14 -13.19 -2.15
N SER A 500 14.34 -13.54 -2.64
CA SER A 500 14.78 -14.93 -2.77
C SER A 500 14.72 -15.62 -1.40
N VAL A 501 13.91 -16.67 -1.28
CA VAL A 501 13.96 -17.55 -0.12
C VAL A 501 15.33 -18.23 -0.15
N ILE A 502 16.12 -18.09 0.92
CA ILE A 502 17.34 -18.88 1.10
C ILE A 502 16.92 -20.35 1.00
N GLN A 503 17.35 -21.05 -0.05
CA GLN A 503 17.01 -22.46 -0.18
C GLN A 503 17.58 -23.20 1.03
N PRO A 504 16.78 -24.05 1.70
CA PRO A 504 17.28 -24.83 2.82
C PRO A 504 18.48 -25.66 2.33
N ALA A 505 19.64 -25.43 2.95
CA ALA A 505 20.85 -26.16 2.58
C ALA A 505 20.63 -27.66 2.78
N LYS A 506 21.04 -28.48 1.80
CA LYS A 506 21.20 -29.92 2.06
C LYS A 506 22.18 -30.08 3.22
N GLN A 507 21.83 -30.91 4.20
CA GLN A 507 22.70 -31.22 5.33
C GLN A 507 24.00 -31.84 4.80
N ALA A 508 25.06 -31.03 4.67
CA ALA A 508 26.41 -31.50 4.44
C ALA A 508 27.06 -31.73 5.81
N MET A 509 27.71 -32.88 6.00
CA MET A 509 28.46 -33.18 7.24
C MET A 509 29.59 -32.17 7.50
N ASP A 510 30.14 -31.58 6.43
CA ASP A 510 31.16 -30.53 6.48
C ASP A 510 31.02 -29.61 5.25
N ILE A 511 30.97 -28.29 5.48
CA ILE A 511 30.78 -27.25 4.45
C ILE A 511 32.09 -26.79 3.79
N TYR A 512 33.25 -27.17 4.36
CA TYR A 512 34.57 -26.75 3.90
C TYR A 512 35.36 -27.86 3.20
N THR A 513 34.98 -29.13 3.39
CA THR A 513 35.63 -30.24 2.69
C THR A 513 35.13 -30.34 1.23
N PRO A 514 36.03 -30.23 0.23
CA PRO A 514 35.66 -30.39 -1.17
C PRO A 514 35.51 -31.86 -1.58
N GLU A 515 34.62 -32.11 -2.54
CA GLU A 515 34.60 -33.35 -3.29
C GLU A 515 35.67 -33.30 -4.39
N MET A 516 36.49 -34.34 -4.50
CA MET A 516 37.55 -34.37 -5.51
C MET A 516 36.98 -34.65 -6.89
N ALA A 517 37.46 -33.91 -7.89
CA ALA A 517 37.12 -34.06 -9.29
C ALA A 517 38.38 -34.25 -10.13
N GLU A 518 38.28 -35.06 -11.17
CA GLU A 518 39.30 -35.26 -12.19
C GLU A 518 39.04 -34.33 -13.38
N ILE A 519 40.09 -33.69 -13.89
CA ILE A 519 40.06 -32.92 -15.13
C ILE A 519 40.19 -33.89 -16.30
N LEU A 520 39.13 -34.04 -17.09
CA LEU A 520 39.11 -34.96 -18.23
C LEU A 520 39.74 -34.36 -19.48
N SER A 521 39.48 -33.08 -19.72
CA SER A 521 40.02 -32.37 -20.88
C SER A 521 40.24 -30.90 -20.57
N VAL A 522 41.24 -30.32 -21.23
CA VAL A 522 41.58 -28.90 -21.17
C VAL A 522 41.64 -28.37 -22.59
N ARG A 523 40.85 -27.34 -22.91
CA ARG A 523 40.87 -26.67 -24.21
C ARG A 523 41.21 -25.20 -24.05
N GLN A 524 42.21 -24.74 -24.79
CA GLN A 524 42.54 -23.32 -24.89
C GLN A 524 41.46 -22.60 -25.72
N LEU A 525 40.93 -21.48 -25.22
CA LEU A 525 39.94 -20.65 -25.93
C LEU A 525 40.61 -19.41 -26.54
N THR A 526 41.43 -18.71 -25.76
CA THR A 526 42.18 -17.50 -26.16
C THR A 526 43.57 -17.54 -25.51
N GLU A 527 44.36 -16.47 -25.53
CA GLU A 527 45.61 -16.40 -24.77
C GLU A 527 45.41 -16.56 -23.24
N LYS A 528 44.28 -16.07 -22.70
CA LYS A 528 44.06 -15.95 -21.25
C LYS A 528 42.96 -16.86 -20.70
N GLU A 529 42.17 -17.48 -21.58
CA GLU A 529 41.02 -18.29 -21.21
C GLU A 529 41.20 -19.76 -21.62
N LYS A 530 40.93 -20.67 -20.66
CA LYS A 530 40.80 -22.12 -20.88
C LYS A 530 39.41 -22.61 -20.44
N VAL A 531 38.93 -23.67 -21.07
CA VAL A 531 37.79 -24.45 -20.57
C VAL A 531 38.26 -25.82 -20.11
N PHE A 532 37.80 -26.20 -18.92
CA PHE A 532 38.11 -27.47 -18.25
C PHE A 532 36.84 -28.31 -18.21
N GLU A 533 36.91 -29.56 -18.63
CA GLU A 533 35.86 -30.54 -18.40
C GLU A 533 36.21 -31.38 -17.17
N LEU A 534 35.31 -31.43 -16.19
CA LEU A 534 35.55 -32.09 -14.92
C LEU A 534 34.53 -33.18 -14.65
N LYS A 535 34.98 -34.22 -13.95
CA LYS A 535 34.15 -35.32 -13.45
C LYS A 535 34.41 -35.54 -11.97
N LEU A 536 33.35 -35.51 -11.18
CA LEU A 536 33.44 -35.85 -9.75
C LEU A 536 33.90 -37.29 -9.59
N LYS A 537 34.87 -37.55 -8.69
CA LYS A 537 35.41 -38.89 -8.45
C LYS A 537 34.37 -39.86 -7.88
N SER A 538 33.31 -39.36 -7.25
CA SER A 538 32.16 -40.19 -6.84
C SER A 538 31.36 -40.75 -8.03
N GLY A 539 31.56 -40.23 -9.24
CA GLY A 539 30.79 -40.58 -10.44
C GLY A 539 29.37 -40.01 -10.46
N LYS A 540 29.00 -39.18 -9.47
CA LYS A 540 27.71 -38.47 -9.43
C LYS A 540 27.72 -37.27 -10.38
N LYS A 541 26.51 -36.83 -10.77
CA LYS A 541 26.32 -35.53 -11.41
C LYS A 541 26.52 -34.41 -10.38
N LEU A 542 26.99 -33.25 -10.83
CA LEU A 542 27.06 -32.06 -9.99
C LEU A 542 25.68 -31.61 -9.47
N GLY A 543 24.62 -31.81 -10.28
CA GLY A 543 23.26 -31.47 -9.88
C GLY A 543 22.98 -29.98 -9.84
N HIS A 544 23.61 -29.22 -10.75
CA HIS A 544 23.47 -27.77 -10.85
C HIS A 544 22.31 -27.33 -11.74
N TYR A 545 21.97 -26.05 -11.65
CA TYR A 545 21.10 -25.32 -12.55
C TYR A 545 21.90 -24.22 -13.30
N PRO A 546 21.45 -23.80 -14.49
CA PRO A 546 22.10 -22.69 -15.20
C PRO A 546 22.18 -21.43 -14.36
N GLY A 547 23.35 -20.79 -14.32
CA GLY A 547 23.61 -19.60 -13.51
C GLY A 547 24.22 -19.87 -12.12
N GLN A 548 24.31 -21.13 -11.69
CA GLN A 548 25.02 -21.49 -10.46
C GLN A 548 26.55 -21.54 -10.66
N PHE A 549 27.27 -21.56 -9.54
CA PHE A 549 28.73 -21.61 -9.50
C PHE A 549 29.23 -22.70 -8.55
N VAL A 550 30.52 -23.03 -8.63
CA VAL A 550 31.23 -23.90 -7.68
C VAL A 550 32.43 -23.17 -7.12
N THR A 551 32.95 -23.58 -5.97
CA THR A 551 34.31 -23.19 -5.57
C THR A 551 35.28 -24.29 -5.97
N VAL A 552 36.28 -23.95 -6.77
CA VAL A 552 37.37 -24.86 -7.16
C VAL A 552 38.54 -24.63 -6.23
N SER A 553 39.22 -25.71 -5.85
CA SER A 553 40.38 -25.69 -4.96
C SER A 553 41.54 -26.51 -5.51
N ILE A 554 42.74 -25.95 -5.39
CA ILE A 554 44.01 -26.64 -5.60
C ILE A 554 44.71 -26.62 -4.24
N MET A 555 44.97 -27.81 -3.70
CA MET A 555 45.57 -27.95 -2.37
C MET A 555 46.95 -27.28 -2.33
N GLY A 556 47.17 -26.42 -1.34
CA GLY A 556 48.38 -25.61 -1.22
C GLY A 556 48.32 -24.25 -1.95
N THR A 557 47.35 -24.02 -2.83
CA THR A 557 47.16 -22.72 -3.52
C THR A 557 45.94 -21.95 -3.00
N GLY A 558 44.84 -22.65 -2.69
CA GLY A 558 43.61 -22.04 -2.15
C GLY A 558 42.36 -22.42 -2.94
N GLU A 559 41.33 -21.57 -2.88
CA GLU A 559 40.04 -21.78 -3.56
C GLU A 559 39.48 -20.49 -4.17
N ALA A 560 38.66 -20.62 -5.23
CA ALA A 560 37.97 -19.50 -5.88
C ALA A 560 36.59 -19.93 -6.44
N PRO A 561 35.59 -19.03 -6.38
CA PRO A 561 34.30 -19.25 -7.02
C PRO A 561 34.43 -19.15 -8.55
N LEU A 562 33.85 -20.12 -9.27
CA LEU A 562 33.84 -20.20 -10.73
C LEU A 562 32.46 -20.64 -11.21
N SER A 563 31.89 -19.87 -12.13
CA SER A 563 30.59 -20.17 -12.73
C SER A 563 30.62 -21.45 -13.54
N ILE A 564 29.52 -22.19 -13.52
CA ILE A 564 29.39 -23.43 -14.31
C ILE A 564 29.01 -23.05 -15.74
N SER A 565 29.77 -23.54 -16.72
CA SER A 565 29.65 -23.15 -18.13
C SER A 565 28.93 -24.16 -19.02
N SER A 566 28.50 -25.30 -18.48
CA SER A 566 27.79 -26.35 -19.22
C SER A 566 26.35 -26.53 -18.76
N SER A 567 25.47 -26.95 -19.67
CA SER A 567 24.11 -27.39 -19.36
C SER A 567 24.10 -28.59 -18.40
N PRO A 568 23.19 -28.65 -17.41
CA PRO A 568 23.03 -29.81 -16.54
C PRO A 568 22.47 -31.06 -17.26
N LEU A 569 21.98 -30.91 -18.50
CA LEU A 569 21.43 -32.00 -19.30
C LEU A 569 22.51 -32.80 -20.05
N ARG A 570 23.70 -32.22 -20.28
CA ARG A 570 24.76 -32.78 -21.12
C ARG A 570 25.67 -33.79 -20.39
N GLY A 571 25.06 -34.79 -19.76
CA GLY A 571 25.76 -35.94 -19.18
C GLY A 571 26.08 -35.80 -17.68
N LYS A 572 27.18 -36.44 -17.25
CA LYS A 572 27.65 -36.45 -15.84
C LYS A 572 28.78 -35.46 -15.56
N ASN A 573 29.48 -35.03 -16.60
CA ASN A 573 30.59 -34.10 -16.51
C ASN A 573 30.05 -32.66 -16.51
N PHE A 574 30.87 -31.72 -16.08
CA PHE A 574 30.55 -30.30 -16.17
C PHE A 574 31.77 -29.51 -16.62
N GLN A 575 31.54 -28.34 -17.21
CA GLN A 575 32.61 -27.50 -17.73
C GLN A 575 32.73 -26.21 -16.93
N LEU A 576 33.96 -25.77 -16.72
CA LEU A 576 34.31 -24.48 -16.15
C LEU A 576 35.19 -23.73 -17.14
N ALA A 577 34.75 -22.56 -17.61
CA ALA A 577 35.59 -21.65 -18.35
C ALA A 577 36.23 -20.65 -17.38
N VAL A 578 37.55 -20.49 -17.49
CA VAL A 578 38.34 -19.76 -16.51
C VAL A 578 39.31 -18.84 -17.24
N ARG A 579 39.36 -17.59 -16.80
CA ARG A 579 40.38 -16.61 -17.19
C ARG A 579 41.50 -16.62 -16.16
N SER A 580 42.76 -16.67 -16.58
CA SER A 580 43.92 -16.53 -15.68
C SER A 580 44.08 -15.08 -15.22
N MET A 581 43.83 -14.80 -13.93
CA MET A 581 43.88 -13.46 -13.32
C MET A 581 44.47 -13.41 -11.90
N GLY A 582 44.80 -14.54 -11.30
CA GLY A 582 45.32 -14.62 -9.94
C GLY A 582 45.78 -16.03 -9.57
N ASP A 583 46.41 -16.17 -8.41
CA ASP A 583 47.19 -17.35 -7.99
C ASP A 583 46.52 -18.69 -8.31
N LEU A 584 45.28 -18.88 -7.86
CA LEU A 584 44.56 -20.13 -8.12
C LEU A 584 44.24 -20.33 -9.60
N THR A 585 43.70 -19.31 -10.27
CA THR A 585 43.35 -19.43 -11.70
C THR A 585 44.58 -19.66 -12.56
N SER A 586 45.72 -19.07 -12.21
CA SER A 586 47.01 -19.30 -12.88
C SER A 586 47.53 -20.72 -12.61
N ALA A 587 47.46 -21.20 -11.36
CA ALA A 587 47.80 -22.58 -11.04
C ALA A 587 46.91 -23.59 -11.79
N LEU A 588 45.61 -23.30 -11.92
CA LEU A 588 44.66 -24.11 -12.70
C LEU A 588 45.00 -24.08 -14.20
N HIS A 589 45.59 -23.01 -14.73
CA HIS A 589 46.03 -22.99 -16.13
C HIS A 589 47.28 -23.84 -16.37
N SER A 590 48.03 -24.19 -15.32
CA SER A 590 49.23 -25.02 -15.41
C SER A 590 48.97 -26.52 -15.25
N VAL A 591 47.73 -26.93 -14.93
CA VAL A 591 47.39 -28.35 -14.81
C VAL A 591 46.93 -28.96 -16.14
N GLU A 592 47.20 -30.25 -16.29
CA GLU A 592 46.85 -31.04 -17.48
C GLU A 592 45.69 -32.00 -17.20
N ALA A 593 45.16 -32.63 -18.24
CA ALA A 593 44.17 -33.69 -18.10
C ALA A 593 44.71 -34.84 -17.22
N GLY A 594 43.85 -35.42 -16.39
CA GLY A 594 44.19 -36.39 -15.34
C GLY A 594 44.50 -35.77 -13.99
N ALA A 595 44.73 -34.45 -13.91
CA ALA A 595 44.91 -33.76 -12.63
C ALA A 595 43.63 -33.79 -11.78
N THR A 596 43.79 -33.73 -10.46
CA THR A 596 42.67 -33.69 -9.50
C THR A 596 42.56 -32.32 -8.85
N VAL A 597 41.35 -31.79 -8.75
CA VAL A 597 41.01 -30.55 -8.04
C VAL A 597 39.87 -30.80 -7.05
N GLY A 598 39.73 -29.96 -6.03
CA GLY A 598 38.60 -30.01 -5.10
C GLY A 598 37.45 -29.12 -5.55
N ILE A 599 36.22 -29.60 -5.42
CA ILE A 599 34.99 -28.89 -5.81
C ILE A 599 34.05 -28.81 -4.61
N ARG A 600 33.54 -27.61 -4.31
CA ARG A 600 32.36 -27.43 -3.45
C ARG A 600 31.25 -26.74 -4.23
N GLY A 601 30.01 -27.12 -3.94
CA GLY A 601 28.83 -26.64 -4.63
C GLY A 601 28.05 -27.79 -5.29
N PRO A 602 27.11 -27.46 -6.19
CA PRO A 602 26.83 -26.12 -6.72
C PRO A 602 26.25 -25.18 -5.65
N PHE A 603 26.59 -23.89 -5.78
CA PHE A 603 26.14 -22.82 -4.89
C PHE A 603 25.31 -21.78 -5.65
N GLY A 604 24.56 -21.00 -4.88
CA GLY A 604 23.70 -19.93 -5.36
C GLY A 604 22.40 -20.39 -6.03
N ASN A 605 21.54 -19.44 -6.37
CA ASN A 605 20.35 -19.59 -7.20
C ASN A 605 20.69 -19.29 -8.66
N GLY A 606 20.22 -20.17 -9.54
CA GLY A 606 20.34 -20.02 -10.99
C GLY A 606 19.21 -19.20 -11.60
N PHE A 607 19.12 -19.20 -12.93
CA PHE A 607 18.02 -18.59 -13.67
C PHE A 607 16.69 -19.33 -13.38
N PRO A 608 15.55 -18.61 -13.31
CA PRO A 608 14.24 -19.20 -13.00
C PRO A 608 13.66 -19.90 -14.23
N LEU A 609 14.14 -21.10 -14.51
CA LEU A 609 13.84 -21.85 -15.75
C LEU A 609 12.33 -21.98 -16.03
N GLU A 610 11.52 -22.31 -15.02
CA GLU A 610 10.06 -22.43 -15.15
C GLU A 610 9.39 -21.12 -15.59
N THR A 611 9.93 -19.97 -15.19
CA THR A 611 9.42 -18.65 -15.60
C THR A 611 9.85 -18.29 -17.04
N LEU A 612 10.96 -18.86 -17.51
CA LEU A 612 11.50 -18.63 -18.85
C LEU A 612 10.84 -19.52 -19.91
N GLU A 613 10.33 -20.69 -19.54
CA GLU A 613 9.64 -21.60 -20.47
C GLU A 613 8.42 -20.93 -21.13
N GLY A 614 8.21 -21.19 -22.41
CA GLY A 614 7.14 -20.62 -23.24
C GLY A 614 7.31 -19.14 -23.60
N ARG A 615 8.37 -18.47 -23.13
CA ARG A 615 8.64 -17.04 -23.39
C ARG A 615 9.65 -16.84 -24.52
N ASP A 616 9.68 -15.63 -25.07
CA ASP A 616 10.78 -15.20 -25.93
C ASP A 616 11.96 -14.81 -25.05
N LEU A 617 13.19 -15.19 -25.43
CA LEU A 617 14.39 -14.94 -24.66
C LEU A 617 15.34 -14.00 -25.38
N LEU A 618 15.82 -12.99 -24.66
CA LEU A 618 16.94 -12.14 -25.06
C LEU A 618 18.11 -12.38 -24.09
N LEU A 619 19.18 -12.99 -24.60
CA LEU A 619 20.36 -13.36 -23.85
C LEU A 619 21.48 -12.37 -24.20
N ILE A 620 22.09 -11.72 -23.21
CA ILE A 620 23.09 -10.66 -23.42
C ILE A 620 24.35 -11.00 -22.63
N ALA A 621 25.45 -11.27 -23.34
CA ALA A 621 26.75 -11.62 -22.76
C ALA A 621 27.85 -10.61 -23.12
N GLY A 622 28.47 -10.02 -22.11
CA GLY A 622 29.66 -9.16 -22.26
C GLY A 622 30.95 -9.90 -21.86
N GLY A 623 31.83 -10.16 -22.83
CA GLY A 623 33.13 -10.77 -22.65
C GLY A 623 33.03 -12.14 -22.00
N ILE A 624 33.72 -12.33 -20.87
CA ILE A 624 33.65 -13.57 -20.07
C ILE A 624 32.28 -13.78 -19.39
N GLY A 625 31.35 -12.82 -19.48
CA GLY A 625 29.95 -13.03 -19.10
C GLY A 625 29.28 -14.15 -19.88
N LEU A 626 29.84 -14.55 -21.03
CA LEU A 626 29.41 -15.75 -21.74
C LEU A 626 29.67 -17.03 -20.94
N PHE A 627 30.62 -17.06 -19.99
CA PHE A 627 30.94 -18.26 -19.19
C PHE A 627 29.75 -18.78 -18.38
N PRO A 628 29.12 -17.99 -17.49
CA PRO A 628 27.88 -18.41 -16.82
C PRO A 628 26.70 -18.52 -17.77
N LEU A 629 26.57 -17.60 -18.75
CA LEU A 629 25.40 -17.56 -19.62
C LEU A 629 25.35 -18.77 -20.59
N ARG A 630 26.51 -19.33 -20.95
CA ARG A 630 26.62 -20.52 -21.81
C ARG A 630 25.89 -21.72 -21.24
N SER A 631 25.85 -21.89 -19.91
CA SER A 631 25.05 -22.96 -19.30
C SER A 631 23.55 -22.81 -19.61
N LEU A 632 23.03 -21.57 -19.55
CA LEU A 632 21.63 -21.28 -19.89
C LEU A 632 21.38 -21.41 -21.39
N ILE A 633 22.29 -20.88 -22.23
CA ILE A 633 22.18 -21.01 -23.69
C ILE A 633 22.10 -22.49 -24.06
N GLN A 634 23.02 -23.32 -23.58
CA GLN A 634 23.00 -24.75 -23.87
C GLN A 634 21.73 -25.43 -23.36
N TYR A 635 21.26 -25.09 -22.16
CA TYR A 635 20.02 -25.64 -21.60
C TYR A 635 18.80 -25.30 -22.47
N VAL A 636 18.69 -24.05 -22.91
CA VAL A 636 17.64 -23.58 -23.82
C VAL A 636 17.75 -24.28 -25.16
N MET A 637 18.95 -24.45 -25.72
CA MET A 637 19.15 -25.14 -27.00
C MET A 637 18.84 -26.64 -26.91
N ASP A 638 19.18 -27.29 -25.80
CA ASP A 638 18.86 -28.71 -25.55
C ASP A 638 17.33 -28.92 -25.42
N ARG A 639 16.58 -27.86 -25.11
CA ARG A 639 15.12 -27.83 -24.96
C ARG A 639 14.48 -26.78 -25.88
N ARG A 640 15.02 -26.61 -27.09
CA ARG A 640 14.69 -25.45 -27.94
C ARG A 640 13.20 -25.23 -28.16
N TYR A 641 12.42 -26.31 -28.31
CA TYR A 641 10.99 -26.26 -28.56
C TYR A 641 10.14 -25.80 -27.37
N ASP A 642 10.70 -25.76 -26.16
CA ASP A 642 10.01 -25.30 -24.95
C ASP A 642 10.05 -23.76 -24.82
N TYR A 643 10.73 -23.07 -25.73
CA TYR A 643 10.91 -21.61 -25.70
C TYR A 643 10.44 -20.97 -27.02
N GLY A 644 10.05 -19.69 -26.93
CA GLY A 644 9.66 -18.88 -28.09
C GLY A 644 10.85 -18.48 -28.96
N LYS A 645 10.90 -17.22 -29.40
CA LYS A 645 12.07 -16.67 -30.11
C LYS A 645 13.25 -16.56 -29.15
N VAL A 646 14.44 -17.01 -29.56
CA VAL A 646 15.68 -16.86 -28.77
C VAL A 646 16.62 -15.95 -29.54
N SER A 647 17.04 -14.85 -28.92
CA SER A 647 18.02 -13.91 -29.46
C SER A 647 19.23 -13.85 -28.53
N LEU A 648 20.44 -13.87 -29.10
CA LEU A 648 21.69 -13.82 -28.34
C LEU A 648 22.56 -12.67 -28.83
N LEU A 649 22.88 -11.77 -27.90
CA LEU A 649 23.79 -10.65 -28.11
C LEU A 649 25.10 -10.94 -27.40
N TYR A 650 26.20 -10.91 -28.14
CA TYR A 650 27.54 -11.09 -27.60
C TYR A 650 28.42 -9.87 -27.90
N GLY A 651 29.18 -9.41 -26.92
CA GLY A 651 30.12 -8.31 -27.09
C GLY A 651 31.44 -8.59 -26.41
N CYS A 652 32.56 -8.36 -27.08
CA CYS A 652 33.90 -8.43 -26.49
C CYS A 652 34.75 -7.22 -26.90
N ARG A 653 35.91 -7.05 -26.27
CA ARG A 653 36.73 -5.86 -26.52
C ARG A 653 37.43 -5.90 -27.88
N THR A 654 37.99 -7.05 -28.24
CA THR A 654 38.68 -7.28 -29.52
C THR A 654 38.29 -8.64 -30.09
N PRO A 655 38.45 -8.87 -31.42
CA PRO A 655 38.19 -10.18 -32.03
C PRO A 655 39.03 -11.33 -31.44
N ALA A 656 40.25 -11.06 -30.97
CA ALA A 656 41.13 -12.06 -30.35
C ALA A 656 40.63 -12.53 -28.96
N GLU A 657 39.71 -11.78 -28.34
CA GLU A 657 39.10 -12.11 -27.05
C GLU A 657 37.76 -12.85 -27.20
N ARG A 658 37.38 -13.24 -28.43
CA ARG A 658 36.20 -14.09 -28.67
C ARG A 658 36.45 -15.47 -28.07
N VAL A 659 35.57 -15.89 -27.16
CA VAL A 659 35.61 -17.22 -26.52
C VAL A 659 34.56 -18.13 -27.15
N PHE A 660 34.84 -19.44 -27.18
CA PHE A 660 33.95 -20.46 -27.79
C PHE A 660 33.61 -20.17 -29.26
N THR A 661 34.60 -19.77 -30.06
CA THR A 661 34.41 -19.40 -31.48
C THR A 661 33.67 -20.47 -32.28
N ASP A 662 33.90 -21.75 -31.98
CA ASP A 662 33.17 -22.88 -32.55
C ASP A 662 31.64 -22.81 -32.32
N GLU A 663 31.21 -22.40 -31.12
CA GLU A 663 29.80 -22.21 -30.79
C GLU A 663 29.24 -20.91 -31.35
N LEU A 664 30.04 -19.83 -31.35
CA LEU A 664 29.64 -18.55 -31.96
C LEU A 664 29.36 -18.73 -33.46
N ASP A 665 30.23 -19.44 -34.17
CA ASP A 665 30.07 -19.73 -35.60
C ASP A 665 28.85 -20.65 -35.84
N PHE A 666 28.59 -21.61 -34.95
CA PHE A 666 27.38 -22.42 -35.01
C PHE A 666 26.10 -21.58 -34.83
N TRP A 667 26.07 -20.68 -33.83
CA TRP A 667 24.91 -19.82 -33.57
C TRP A 667 24.68 -18.81 -34.70
N GLN A 668 25.75 -18.25 -35.28
CA GLN A 668 25.66 -17.33 -36.41
C GLN A 668 24.99 -17.96 -37.64
N ASN A 669 25.10 -19.28 -37.81
CA ASN A 669 24.55 -20.04 -38.94
C ASN A 669 23.28 -20.82 -38.60
N SER A 670 22.80 -20.76 -37.35
CA SER A 670 21.63 -21.50 -36.89
C SER A 670 20.34 -20.72 -37.18
N LYS A 671 19.25 -21.45 -37.48
CA LYS A 671 17.90 -20.86 -37.59
C LYS A 671 17.18 -20.78 -36.25
N ASP A 672 17.70 -21.46 -35.23
CA ASP A 672 17.06 -21.57 -33.93
C ASP A 672 17.37 -20.38 -33.02
N ILE A 673 18.43 -19.61 -33.31
CA ILE A 673 18.89 -18.49 -32.51
C ILE A 673 19.18 -17.26 -33.39
N ASP A 674 18.63 -16.12 -33.01
CA ASP A 674 18.88 -14.83 -33.64
C ASP A 674 20.15 -14.22 -33.02
N PHE A 675 21.31 -14.49 -33.63
CA PHE A 675 22.61 -14.16 -33.07
C PHE A 675 23.20 -12.87 -33.66
N HIS A 676 23.67 -11.99 -32.77
CA HIS A 676 24.45 -10.81 -33.13
C HIS A 676 25.66 -10.64 -32.22
N GLU A 677 26.83 -10.40 -32.83
CA GLU A 677 28.06 -10.09 -32.10
C GLU A 677 28.62 -8.71 -32.45
N THR A 678 29.35 -8.11 -31.51
CA THR A 678 30.07 -6.85 -31.70
C THR A 678 31.43 -6.88 -31.00
N VAL A 679 32.38 -6.11 -31.51
CA VAL A 679 33.64 -5.82 -30.83
C VAL A 679 33.77 -4.33 -30.55
N ASP A 680 34.35 -3.95 -29.41
CA ASP A 680 34.58 -2.53 -29.10
C ASP A 680 35.65 -1.91 -30.01
N LEU A 681 36.70 -2.68 -30.31
CA LEU A 681 37.83 -2.27 -31.14
C LEU A 681 38.00 -3.22 -32.32
N GLN A 682 37.93 -2.67 -33.54
CA GLN A 682 38.18 -3.43 -34.77
C GLN A 682 39.66 -3.81 -34.89
N SER A 683 39.93 -5.01 -35.38
CA SER A 683 41.27 -5.47 -35.78
C SER A 683 41.23 -6.06 -37.19
N GLU A 684 42.41 -6.30 -37.77
CA GLU A 684 42.57 -6.90 -39.09
C GLU A 684 41.80 -8.24 -39.18
N GLY A 685 41.01 -8.41 -40.25
CA GLY A 685 40.17 -9.59 -40.48
C GLY A 685 38.75 -9.55 -39.91
N TRP A 686 38.38 -8.55 -39.09
CA TRP A 686 37.02 -8.44 -38.55
C TRP A 686 36.05 -7.69 -39.47
N THR A 687 34.97 -8.36 -39.85
CA THR A 687 33.91 -7.86 -40.74
C THR A 687 32.54 -7.70 -40.04
N GLY A 688 32.45 -8.06 -38.76
CA GLY A 688 31.23 -7.97 -37.96
C GLY A 688 30.93 -6.57 -37.41
N ASN A 689 30.02 -6.47 -36.45
CA ASN A 689 29.65 -5.18 -35.86
C ASN A 689 30.79 -4.60 -35.01
N VAL A 690 30.84 -3.26 -34.94
CA VAL A 690 31.82 -2.53 -34.12
C VAL A 690 31.08 -1.54 -33.22
N GLY A 691 31.41 -1.54 -31.93
CA GLY A 691 30.84 -0.68 -30.89
C GLY A 691 30.27 -1.45 -29.70
N VAL A 692 29.67 -0.72 -28.77
CA VAL A 692 29.14 -1.28 -27.51
C VAL A 692 27.93 -2.20 -27.75
N ILE A 693 27.81 -3.24 -26.92
CA ILE A 693 26.77 -4.27 -27.02
C ILE A 693 25.33 -3.73 -26.97
N THR A 694 25.11 -2.58 -26.31
CA THR A 694 23.79 -1.95 -26.21
C THR A 694 23.23 -1.51 -27.56
N ASN A 695 24.07 -1.32 -28.58
CA ASN A 695 23.64 -1.03 -29.95
C ASN A 695 23.00 -2.25 -30.62
N LEU A 696 23.37 -3.47 -30.21
CA LEU A 696 22.79 -4.69 -30.75
C LEU A 696 21.34 -4.91 -30.29
N ILE A 697 20.93 -4.30 -29.17
CA ILE A 697 19.54 -4.34 -28.69
C ILE A 697 18.59 -3.73 -29.72
N ASP A 698 19.05 -2.78 -30.53
CA ASP A 698 18.21 -2.18 -31.57
C ASP A 698 17.99 -3.08 -32.80
N LYS A 699 18.77 -4.18 -32.92
CA LYS A 699 18.66 -5.15 -34.02
C LYS A 699 17.68 -6.28 -33.74
N VAL A 700 17.26 -6.43 -32.49
CA VAL A 700 16.33 -7.49 -32.07
C VAL A 700 14.93 -6.92 -31.84
N GLU A 701 13.94 -7.71 -32.22
CA GLU A 701 12.54 -7.44 -31.89
C GLU A 701 12.25 -7.88 -30.45
N ILE A 702 11.60 -7.00 -29.69
CA ILE A 702 11.26 -7.23 -28.28
C ILE A 702 9.77 -6.95 -28.11
N ASP A 703 9.03 -7.95 -27.62
CA ASP A 703 7.65 -7.78 -27.17
C ASP A 703 7.64 -7.73 -25.63
N PRO A 704 7.40 -6.55 -25.02
CA PRO A 704 7.48 -6.38 -23.57
C PRO A 704 6.58 -7.30 -22.75
N LYS A 705 5.51 -7.84 -23.37
CA LYS A 705 4.55 -8.72 -22.68
C LYS A 705 5.04 -10.16 -22.56
N LYS A 706 5.96 -10.61 -23.42
CA LYS A 706 6.41 -12.00 -23.49
C LYS A 706 7.91 -12.21 -23.54
N THR A 707 8.71 -11.17 -23.72
CA THR A 707 10.18 -11.28 -23.74
C THR A 707 10.75 -11.24 -22.32
N MET A 708 11.56 -12.24 -21.98
CA MET A 708 12.39 -12.30 -20.78
C MET A 708 13.86 -12.08 -21.17
N VAL A 709 14.62 -11.39 -20.32
CA VAL A 709 15.99 -10.99 -20.61
C VAL A 709 16.95 -11.54 -19.56
N ALA A 710 18.04 -12.17 -19.99
CA ALA A 710 19.14 -12.57 -19.12
C ALA A 710 20.40 -11.79 -19.52
N VAL A 711 20.99 -11.05 -18.57
CA VAL A 711 22.16 -10.19 -18.81
C VAL A 711 23.30 -10.63 -17.91
N VAL A 712 24.46 -10.91 -18.50
CA VAL A 712 25.66 -11.27 -17.75
C VAL A 712 26.88 -10.59 -18.34
N GLY A 713 27.62 -9.85 -17.51
CA GLY A 713 28.81 -9.16 -17.95
C GLY A 713 29.33 -8.16 -16.91
N PRO A 714 30.20 -7.23 -17.33
CA PRO A 714 30.82 -6.29 -16.40
C PRO A 714 29.79 -5.32 -15.80
N PRO A 715 29.95 -4.88 -14.53
CA PRO A 715 28.97 -4.04 -13.84
C PRO A 715 28.53 -2.79 -14.62
N ILE A 716 29.46 -2.13 -15.32
CA ILE A 716 29.18 -0.93 -16.11
C ILE A 716 28.16 -1.19 -17.24
N MET A 717 28.10 -2.41 -17.77
CA MET A 717 27.19 -2.80 -18.84
C MET A 717 25.73 -2.80 -18.37
N TYR A 718 25.48 -3.19 -17.11
CA TYR A 718 24.12 -3.32 -16.58
C TYR A 718 23.37 -1.99 -16.64
N LYS A 719 24.01 -0.88 -16.25
CA LYS A 719 23.41 0.46 -16.31
C LYS A 719 22.83 0.75 -17.69
N PHE A 720 23.65 0.63 -18.73
CA PHE A 720 23.28 1.02 -20.08
C PHE A 720 22.30 0.04 -20.74
N VAL A 721 22.42 -1.26 -20.44
CA VAL A 721 21.45 -2.27 -20.89
C VAL A 721 20.08 -2.02 -20.27
N ILE A 722 20.00 -1.79 -18.95
CA ILE A 722 18.75 -1.50 -18.25
C ILE A 722 18.09 -0.22 -18.79
N GLU A 723 18.86 0.84 -19.00
CA GLU A 723 18.34 2.09 -19.59
C GLU A 723 17.76 1.86 -20.99
N LYS A 724 18.41 1.04 -21.83
CA LYS A 724 17.91 0.69 -23.16
C LYS A 724 16.66 -0.18 -23.12
N LEU A 725 16.60 -1.18 -22.25
CA LEU A 725 15.43 -2.06 -22.08
C LEU A 725 14.23 -1.29 -21.53
N LYS A 726 14.45 -0.36 -20.60
CA LYS A 726 13.39 0.52 -20.07
C LYS A 726 12.75 1.39 -21.15
N LYS A 727 13.54 1.86 -22.13
CA LYS A 727 13.03 2.61 -23.31
C LYS A 727 12.17 1.75 -24.24
N ARG A 728 12.19 0.43 -24.08
CA ARG A 728 11.33 -0.52 -24.80
C ARG A 728 10.17 -1.00 -23.92
N ASP A 729 9.87 -0.31 -22.82
CA ASP A 729 8.78 -0.63 -21.89
C ASP A 729 8.85 -2.03 -21.26
N LEU A 730 10.04 -2.64 -21.20
CA LEU A 730 10.21 -3.96 -20.61
C LEU A 730 10.10 -3.89 -19.06
N PRO A 731 9.23 -4.67 -18.42
CA PRO A 731 9.09 -4.66 -16.96
C PRO A 731 10.36 -5.12 -16.24
N ASP A 732 10.69 -4.53 -15.08
CA ASP A 732 11.84 -4.94 -14.26
C ASP A 732 11.76 -6.42 -13.85
N ALA A 733 10.56 -6.99 -13.69
CA ALA A 733 10.36 -8.40 -13.38
C ALA A 733 10.79 -9.35 -14.52
N HIS A 734 10.94 -8.84 -15.75
CA HIS A 734 11.35 -9.64 -16.91
C HIS A 734 12.86 -9.62 -17.15
N VAL A 735 13.63 -8.84 -16.39
CA VAL A 735 15.09 -8.70 -16.57
C VAL A 735 15.82 -9.40 -15.43
N PHE A 736 16.69 -10.35 -15.76
CA PHE A 736 17.54 -11.06 -14.81
C PHE A 736 19.01 -10.70 -15.05
N LEU A 737 19.72 -10.38 -13.96
CA LEU A 737 21.14 -10.06 -13.95
C LEU A 737 21.89 -11.12 -13.14
N SER A 738 23.03 -11.60 -13.64
CA SER A 738 23.94 -12.45 -12.87
C SER A 738 25.06 -11.60 -12.26
N LEU A 739 24.96 -11.27 -10.98
CA LEU A 739 25.93 -10.41 -10.29
C LEU A 739 27.19 -11.17 -9.89
N GLU A 740 28.34 -10.55 -10.14
CA GLU A 740 29.61 -10.98 -9.58
C GLU A 740 29.96 -10.16 -8.34
N ARG A 741 30.42 -10.84 -7.28
CA ARG A 741 30.95 -10.23 -6.05
C ARG A 741 32.15 -11.03 -5.57
N LYS A 742 32.96 -10.42 -4.71
CA LYS A 742 34.06 -11.13 -4.04
C LYS A 742 33.45 -12.22 -3.16
N MET A 743 33.75 -13.49 -3.41
CA MET A 743 33.32 -14.60 -2.54
C MET A 743 34.55 -15.32 -1.97
N LYS A 744 34.40 -15.82 -0.74
CA LYS A 744 35.38 -16.70 -0.09
C LYS A 744 34.71 -18.01 0.33
N CYS A 745 33.82 -17.96 1.31
CA CYS A 745 33.20 -19.20 1.82
C CYS A 745 32.22 -19.89 0.84
N GLY A 746 31.53 -19.12 -0.02
CA GLY A 746 30.47 -19.64 -0.91
C GLY A 746 29.16 -20.03 -0.22
N VAL A 747 29.07 -19.92 1.11
CA VAL A 747 27.98 -20.48 1.95
C VAL A 747 27.41 -19.48 2.97
N GLY A 748 27.56 -18.17 2.73
CA GLY A 748 26.93 -17.11 3.54
C GLY A 748 27.55 -16.87 4.93
N LYS A 749 28.82 -17.23 5.16
CA LYS A 749 29.48 -17.09 6.48
C LYS A 749 30.46 -15.92 6.57
N CYS A 750 31.12 -15.56 5.48
CA CYS A 750 32.24 -14.61 5.52
C CYS A 750 31.87 -13.14 5.25
N GLY A 751 30.64 -12.82 4.83
CA GLY A 751 30.25 -11.42 4.50
C GLY A 751 30.80 -10.86 3.19
N HIS A 752 31.84 -11.42 2.58
CA HIS A 752 32.48 -10.81 1.39
C HIS A 752 31.56 -10.56 0.19
N CYS A 753 30.52 -11.38 0.02
CA CYS A 753 29.59 -11.28 -1.10
C CYS A 753 28.28 -10.55 -0.75
N GLN A 754 28.26 -9.88 0.41
CA GLN A 754 27.08 -9.22 0.94
C GLN A 754 26.75 -7.95 0.14
N ILE A 755 25.46 -7.74 -0.11
CA ILE A 755 24.90 -6.51 -0.67
C ILE A 755 23.73 -6.13 0.25
N ASN A 756 23.91 -5.10 1.09
CA ASN A 756 22.98 -4.79 2.18
C ASN A 756 22.67 -6.04 3.04
N GLY A 757 21.41 -6.48 3.07
CA GLY A 757 20.97 -7.63 3.87
C GLY A 757 21.15 -9.00 3.20
N ILE A 758 21.55 -9.07 1.92
CA ILE A 758 21.57 -10.32 1.14
C ILE A 758 23.00 -10.81 0.87
N TYR A 759 23.17 -12.12 0.66
CA TYR A 759 24.44 -12.74 0.29
C TYR A 759 24.38 -13.28 -1.14
N THR A 760 25.17 -12.71 -2.05
CA THR A 760 25.21 -13.17 -3.46
C THR A 760 25.47 -14.67 -3.63
N CYS A 761 26.17 -15.33 -2.69
CA CYS A 761 26.42 -16.77 -2.75
C CYS A 761 25.24 -17.66 -2.30
N GLN A 762 24.24 -17.11 -1.62
CA GLN A 762 23.05 -17.84 -1.15
C GLN A 762 21.80 -17.43 -1.92
N GLU A 763 21.52 -16.13 -1.99
CA GLU A 763 20.32 -15.60 -2.68
C GLU A 763 20.53 -15.37 -4.18
N GLY A 764 21.78 -15.16 -4.61
CA GLY A 764 22.20 -14.96 -6.00
C GLY A 764 23.00 -16.15 -6.55
N PRO A 765 23.80 -16.02 -7.62
CA PRO A 765 24.21 -14.77 -8.25
C PRO A 765 23.17 -14.17 -9.19
N VAL A 766 22.15 -14.94 -9.58
CA VAL A 766 21.09 -14.46 -10.48
C VAL A 766 19.98 -13.78 -9.69
N PHE A 767 19.65 -12.55 -10.08
CA PHE A 767 18.55 -11.76 -9.50
C PHE A 767 17.71 -11.11 -10.59
N SER A 768 16.41 -10.96 -10.35
CA SER A 768 15.54 -10.08 -11.13
C SER A 768 15.87 -8.60 -10.85
N LEU A 769 15.66 -7.73 -11.83
CA LEU A 769 15.87 -6.29 -11.65
C LEU A 769 14.93 -5.71 -10.59
N THR A 770 13.72 -6.26 -10.41
CA THR A 770 12.80 -5.91 -9.32
C THR A 770 13.45 -6.07 -7.94
N GLN A 771 14.17 -7.18 -7.70
CA GLN A 771 14.90 -7.40 -6.45
C GLN A 771 16.04 -6.40 -6.27
N LEU A 772 16.74 -6.08 -7.35
CA LEU A 772 17.91 -5.23 -7.28
C LEU A 772 17.57 -3.74 -7.11
N ARG A 773 16.38 -3.30 -7.54
CA ARG A 773 15.92 -1.90 -7.39
C ARG A 773 15.82 -1.45 -5.93
N SER A 774 15.55 -2.35 -5.00
CA SER A 774 15.49 -2.05 -3.57
C SER A 774 16.86 -2.12 -2.88
N LEU A 775 17.88 -2.63 -3.56
CA LEU A 775 19.22 -2.83 -3.01
C LEU A 775 20.15 -1.74 -3.55
N ARG A 776 20.37 -0.69 -2.75
CA ARG A 776 21.45 0.28 -3.00
C ARG A 776 22.78 -0.48 -3.17
N GLU A 777 23.66 -0.05 -4.09
CA GLU A 777 24.96 -0.66 -4.43
C GLU A 777 24.92 -1.98 -5.25
N ALA A 778 23.73 -2.46 -5.64
CA ALA A 778 23.64 -3.72 -6.37
C ALA A 778 24.11 -3.62 -7.84
N VAL A 779 23.66 -2.58 -8.55
CA VAL A 779 23.87 -2.41 -10.00
C VAL A 779 24.50 -1.06 -10.35
N LEU A 780 24.58 -0.14 -9.38
CA LEU A 780 25.15 1.20 -9.47
C LEU A 780 25.83 1.59 -8.16
#